data_AF-A0A0Q9X6C5-F1
#
_entry.id   AF-A0A0Q9X6C5-F1
#
_cell.length_a   1.000
_cell.length_b   1.000
_cell.length_c   1.000
_cell.angle_alpha   90.00
_cell.angle_beta   90.00
_cell.angle_gamma   90.00
#
_symmetry.space_group_name_H-M   'P 1'
#
loop_
_entity.id
_entity.type
_entity.pdbx_description
1 polymer ?
#
loop_
_entity_poly.entity_id
_entity_poly.type
_entity_poly.pdbx_seq_one_letter_code
_entity_poly.pdbx_strand_id
1 'polypeptide(L)'
;MKFYEFSFPIFQFLFLLSTPHLQMEQQQQKSAVHVSKLFVCTAVDCKDEIEEKFERSYASLQQQIAGLSDKEMHDMLTQFVCKEKQHEEISIGFLYIILTDPAMAPKTYRDITLVSRDGMNVIVANLTLLVAEKYTKLTETARRQLIWVLREFVKHQVLSVENVIWNCLRQAGGGDVSHKNLFLVESLLDIFIEYRAWLETNPFLVQSSVYSFVRLIEDHANPALISLRQKEVKFTISLIRDRFHDIIPLGRDFVRLLQNVARIPEFEQLWRDILYNPKSLHPTFNGIWHLLQIRTSRRFLQCRLLPEMERKLHFLASSVKFGNQKRYQDWFQDKYFATPESHSLRSDLIRFIINVIHPTNDMLCSDIIPRWAIIGWLISSCTNPIASANAKLSLFYDWLFFDPAKDNIMNIEPGILVMYHSIRNHPFVSSTLLDFLCRITKNFYIKNEDKIRLGVYNSLKLILDKQVIPNLHPLFESPKLDRELRNLIRENFREFVSPVSNMPQTMYPATHSIQAPIFKKEADQRITQIGKRLENIDVGAGVLAANSSTISLVDDDSKVATIPTESLERETEAVFSDEDGENLGRCTKNEENTDDDDDLPLSKVRLKEKPVPEKVELPEAIAESFEIFVTKRNSFTWEAFLKDFRTLPASTLDETQLNYVISNTVLILRETLPQQNVFSESKTEEKCLAKSISYPLYGLFRFLYENEDKSKKPFQSLLSEICERLSETGYLLLYFMKIHCKLQTRKNAQQSYQFKTTVYRQICEATDGKIASCLVRDLDLLEKENTTIYLWLLPDIYREFKTIAINNTDLLRITLRCVDAKNVRDIMYSIAQGKMTIFKQDGLIECIRESLEYETYEQFCLWQLIQAHDVPLKCIQDILPELEAANHPEALSHLLLLLKNEEPTNEIIRLLLSREAKSRGDPFVTSALRFWCQRCEEKLSEIIASLLTSKYPSSSPNKRKRPSKGSSAASSTPSADHVLNHLEHYRRSCRHGTGTGLYVHDMMQRALQSAYTHSNESTKFSDLFALAAEDETTAVGRRGGSGRGRKQPAGKKDSNNHSAGSKKNSDVVKAIYSSDESSSEEDWSKHKITQAAKKRKKAINDSD
;
A
#
# COMPACT_ATOMS: atom_id res chain seq x y z
N MET A 1 -38.83 -27.91 -47.77
CA MET A 1 -38.43 -27.91 -46.34
C MET A 1 -37.03 -27.29 -46.30
N LYS A 2 -36.73 -26.25 -45.50
CA LYS A 2 -36.65 -26.19 -44.02
C LYS A 2 -35.66 -27.26 -43.50
N PHE A 3 -34.61 -26.95 -42.73
CA PHE A 3 -34.36 -25.81 -41.82
C PHE A 3 -32.95 -25.15 -41.95
N TYR A 4 -32.75 -24.04 -41.21
CA TYR A 4 -31.54 -23.20 -41.06
C TYR A 4 -30.26 -23.98 -40.68
N GLU A 5 -29.04 -23.62 -41.11
CA GLU A 5 -28.27 -22.35 -41.01
C GLU A 5 -27.77 -21.98 -39.60
N PHE A 6 -26.46 -22.15 -39.37
CA PHE A 6 -25.65 -21.45 -38.35
C PHE A 6 -24.16 -21.61 -38.65
N SER A 7 -23.46 -20.55 -39.07
CA SER A 7 -21.98 -20.49 -39.13
C SER A 7 -21.46 -19.07 -39.44
N PHE A 8 -20.56 -18.57 -38.59
CA PHE A 8 -19.75 -17.34 -38.76
C PHE A 8 -20.54 -16.00 -38.74
N PRO A 9 -19.91 -14.84 -38.41
CA PRO A 9 -18.48 -14.53 -38.51
C PRO A 9 -17.74 -14.18 -37.20
N ILE A 10 -16.61 -14.85 -36.96
CA ILE A 10 -15.52 -14.36 -36.08
C ILE A 10 -14.64 -13.38 -36.89
N PHE A 11 -15.23 -12.25 -37.32
CA PHE A 11 -14.55 -11.31 -38.25
C PHE A 11 -14.74 -9.82 -37.94
N GLN A 12 -15.48 -9.45 -36.88
CA GLN A 12 -15.72 -8.05 -36.53
C GLN A 12 -14.58 -7.39 -35.72
N PHE A 13 -13.70 -8.18 -35.08
CA PHE A 13 -12.75 -7.67 -34.07
C PHE A 13 -11.34 -7.36 -34.60
N LEU A 14 -11.07 -7.59 -35.89
CA LEU A 14 -9.74 -7.39 -36.50
C LEU A 14 -9.65 -6.14 -37.41
N PHE A 15 -10.72 -5.36 -37.55
CA PHE A 15 -10.78 -4.24 -38.51
C PHE A 15 -10.54 -2.84 -37.92
N LEU A 16 -10.14 -2.74 -36.64
CA LEU A 16 -9.89 -1.45 -35.94
C LEU A 16 -8.40 -1.13 -35.71
N LEU A 17 -7.48 -1.86 -36.35
CA LEU A 17 -6.02 -1.66 -36.22
C LEU A 17 -5.30 -1.57 -37.58
N SER A 18 -5.96 -1.04 -38.63
CA SER A 18 -5.37 -1.04 -40.00
C SER A 18 -5.75 0.14 -40.91
N THR A 19 -5.84 1.37 -40.38
CA THR A 19 -5.84 2.60 -41.21
C THR A 19 -5.19 3.80 -40.50
N PRO A 20 -3.86 3.97 -40.57
CA PRO A 20 -3.20 5.20 -40.14
C PRO A 20 -3.13 6.22 -41.30
N HIS A 21 -4.05 7.21 -41.33
CA HIS A 21 -3.72 8.59 -41.80
C HIS A 21 -4.86 9.63 -41.75
N LEU A 22 -6.14 9.26 -41.67
CA LEU A 22 -7.27 10.14 -42.04
C LEU A 22 -8.20 10.59 -40.89
N GLN A 23 -7.70 10.66 -39.64
CA GLN A 23 -8.49 11.14 -38.49
C GLN A 23 -7.77 12.17 -37.58
N MET A 24 -6.67 12.79 -38.03
CA MET A 24 -5.93 13.76 -37.19
C MET A 24 -6.48 15.20 -37.18
N GLU A 25 -7.42 15.56 -38.07
CA GLU A 25 -7.79 16.99 -38.29
C GLU A 25 -9.19 17.41 -37.80
N GLN A 26 -10.00 16.52 -37.22
CA GLN A 26 -11.37 16.85 -36.76
C GLN A 26 -11.69 16.51 -35.29
N GLN A 27 -10.68 16.23 -34.46
CA GLN A 27 -10.89 15.91 -33.04
C GLN A 27 -10.29 16.94 -32.06
N GLN A 28 -9.91 18.12 -32.53
CA GLN A 28 -9.13 19.12 -31.77
C GLN A 28 -9.97 20.23 -31.12
N GLN A 29 -11.26 20.00 -30.82
CA GLN A 29 -12.14 21.07 -30.28
C GLN A 29 -13.31 20.62 -29.38
N LYS A 30 -13.02 19.91 -28.27
CA LYS A 30 -13.75 20.00 -26.99
C LYS A 30 -12.98 19.32 -25.84
N SER A 31 -13.25 19.76 -24.61
CA SER A 31 -12.53 19.41 -23.38
C SER A 31 -11.00 19.45 -23.50
N ALA A 32 -10.42 20.64 -23.35
CA ALA A 32 -9.00 20.76 -23.02
C ALA A 32 -8.77 20.16 -21.62
N VAL A 33 -8.20 18.95 -21.58
CA VAL A 33 -7.72 18.34 -20.33
C VAL A 33 -6.65 19.27 -19.74
N HIS A 34 -6.76 19.60 -18.45
CA HIS A 34 -5.78 20.48 -17.81
C HIS A 34 -4.44 19.77 -17.67
N VAL A 35 -3.52 20.03 -18.61
CA VAL A 35 -2.15 19.49 -18.56
C VAL A 35 -1.35 20.23 -17.49
N SER A 36 -1.08 19.51 -16.40
CA SER A 36 -0.11 19.90 -15.36
C SER A 36 1.22 20.34 -16.01
N LYS A 37 1.79 21.46 -15.55
CA LYS A 37 3.07 21.98 -16.06
C LYS A 37 4.23 21.68 -15.12
N LEU A 38 3.97 21.60 -13.81
CA LEU A 38 5.01 21.38 -12.81
C LEU A 38 5.25 19.89 -12.57
N PHE A 39 4.19 19.06 -12.61
CA PHE A 39 4.26 17.62 -12.38
C PHE A 39 3.91 16.76 -13.59
N VAL A 40 4.31 15.49 -13.55
CA VAL A 40 3.91 14.44 -14.47
C VAL A 40 2.79 13.66 -13.80
N CYS A 41 1.55 13.91 -14.23
CA CYS A 41 0.36 13.23 -13.74
C CYS A 41 -0.13 12.20 -14.75
N THR A 42 -0.45 10.99 -14.29
CA THR A 42 -1.17 9.98 -15.07
C THR A 42 -2.69 10.15 -14.93
N ALA A 43 -3.47 9.40 -15.70
CA ALA A 43 -4.93 9.43 -15.63
C ALA A 43 -5.53 8.89 -14.31
N VAL A 44 -4.70 8.38 -13.39
CA VAL A 44 -5.10 7.89 -12.06
C VAL A 44 -4.47 8.67 -10.91
N ASP A 45 -3.64 9.69 -11.18
CA ASP A 45 -3.08 10.56 -10.15
C ASP A 45 -4.12 11.59 -9.69
N CYS A 46 -4.39 11.64 -8.39
CA CYS A 46 -5.11 12.76 -7.78
C CYS A 46 -4.31 14.07 -7.95
N LYS A 47 -5.01 15.20 -8.07
CA LYS A 47 -4.36 16.52 -8.14
C LYS A 47 -3.52 16.76 -6.88
N ASP A 48 -2.28 17.21 -7.06
CA ASP A 48 -1.33 17.41 -5.98
C ASP A 48 -1.52 18.80 -5.34
N GLU A 49 -1.74 18.85 -4.02
CA GLU A 49 -2.05 20.09 -3.29
C GLU A 49 -0.97 21.17 -3.45
N ILE A 50 0.30 20.77 -3.60
CA ILE A 50 1.41 21.71 -3.83
C ILE A 50 1.27 22.36 -5.20
N GLU A 51 0.92 21.60 -6.25
CA GLU A 51 0.69 22.19 -7.57
C GLU A 51 -0.55 23.09 -7.56
N GLU A 52 -1.64 22.73 -6.88
CA GLU A 52 -2.78 23.64 -6.76
C GLU A 52 -2.45 24.92 -5.98
N LYS A 53 -1.58 24.87 -4.97
CA LYS A 53 -1.05 26.09 -4.33
C LYS A 53 -0.30 26.96 -5.36
N PHE A 54 0.60 26.36 -6.13
CA PHE A 54 1.42 27.08 -7.11
C PHE A 54 0.61 27.66 -8.28
N GLU A 55 -0.33 26.90 -8.84
CA GLU A 55 -1.24 27.35 -9.91
C GLU A 55 -2.11 28.53 -9.47
N ARG A 56 -2.66 28.50 -8.24
CA ARG A 56 -3.47 29.60 -7.69
C ARG A 56 -2.62 30.84 -7.44
N SER A 57 -1.42 30.68 -6.87
CA SER A 57 -0.45 31.76 -6.69
C SER A 57 -0.04 32.40 -8.02
N TYR A 58 0.18 31.59 -9.06
CA TYR A 58 0.45 32.07 -10.42
C TYR A 58 -0.74 32.83 -11.01
N ALA A 59 -1.97 32.28 -10.94
CA ALA A 59 -3.16 32.95 -11.45
C ALA A 59 -3.44 34.29 -10.75
N SER A 60 -3.25 34.33 -9.43
CA SER A 60 -3.36 35.55 -8.60
C SER A 60 -2.32 36.60 -8.99
N LEU A 61 -1.07 36.21 -9.20
CA LEU A 61 0.00 37.07 -9.69
C LEU A 61 -0.31 37.61 -11.10
N GLN A 62 -0.73 36.76 -12.04
CA GLN A 62 -1.11 37.17 -13.39
C GLN A 62 -2.27 38.17 -13.38
N GLN A 63 -3.29 37.95 -12.53
CA GLN A 63 -4.41 38.89 -12.38
C GLN A 63 -3.97 40.26 -11.84
N GLN A 64 -2.94 40.32 -10.98
CA GLN A 64 -2.41 41.57 -10.44
C GLN A 64 -1.59 42.34 -11.49
N ILE A 65 -0.78 41.66 -12.30
CA ILE A 65 0.16 42.32 -13.24
C ILE A 65 -0.38 42.52 -14.67
N ALA A 66 -1.57 42.00 -14.98
CA ALA A 66 -2.15 42.05 -16.34
C ALA A 66 -2.34 43.49 -16.85
N GLY A 67 -1.74 43.79 -18.01
CA GLY A 67 -1.90 45.07 -18.71
C GLY A 67 -1.08 46.24 -18.15
N LEU A 68 -0.23 46.01 -17.14
CA LEU A 68 0.69 47.02 -16.60
C LEU A 68 1.97 47.13 -17.44
N SER A 69 2.62 48.30 -17.43
CA SER A 69 4.03 48.39 -17.81
C SER A 69 4.94 47.78 -16.73
N ASP A 70 6.17 47.41 -17.09
CA ASP A 70 7.17 46.86 -16.14
C ASP A 70 7.30 47.72 -14.87
N LYS A 71 7.28 49.06 -15.03
CA LYS A 71 7.38 49.99 -13.89
C LYS A 71 6.15 49.95 -12.99
N GLU A 72 4.94 50.05 -13.56
CA GLU A 72 3.70 50.03 -12.78
C GLU A 72 3.51 48.70 -12.05
N MET A 73 3.99 47.61 -12.66
CA MET A 73 4.07 46.29 -12.06
C MET A 73 5.05 46.25 -10.87
N HIS A 74 6.27 46.77 -11.01
CA HIS A 74 7.22 46.85 -9.89
C HIS A 74 6.71 47.73 -8.75
N ASP A 75 6.14 48.91 -9.06
CA ASP A 75 5.55 49.84 -8.08
C ASP A 75 4.39 49.16 -7.31
N MET A 76 3.49 48.45 -8.00
CA MET A 76 2.37 47.72 -7.39
C MET A 76 2.84 46.55 -6.52
N LEU A 77 3.68 45.66 -7.05
CA LEU A 77 4.11 44.47 -6.32
C LEU A 77 4.90 44.84 -5.06
N THR A 78 5.74 45.89 -5.13
CA THR A 78 6.44 46.44 -3.95
C THR A 78 5.46 46.85 -2.85
N GLN A 79 4.28 47.39 -3.19
CA GLN A 79 3.24 47.73 -2.24
C GLN A 79 2.54 46.50 -1.64
N PHE A 80 2.23 45.47 -2.44
CA PHE A 80 1.60 44.24 -1.93
C PHE A 80 2.54 43.39 -1.08
N VAL A 81 3.82 43.32 -1.44
CA VAL A 81 4.87 42.60 -0.71
C VAL A 81 5.15 43.19 0.69
N CYS A 82 4.62 44.38 1.00
CA CYS A 82 4.52 44.87 2.39
C CYS A 82 3.66 43.99 3.31
N LYS A 83 2.89 43.01 2.80
CA LYS A 83 2.12 42.05 3.59
C LYS A 83 2.65 40.63 3.38
N GLU A 84 3.13 40.01 4.45
CA GLU A 84 3.76 38.68 4.49
C GLU A 84 3.04 37.62 3.65
N LYS A 85 1.71 37.43 3.84
CA LYS A 85 0.93 36.46 3.06
C LYS A 85 0.87 36.78 1.55
N GLN A 86 0.80 38.06 1.18
CA GLN A 86 0.83 38.45 -0.24
C GLN A 86 2.23 38.26 -0.83
N HIS A 87 3.28 38.51 -0.05
CA HIS A 87 4.66 38.23 -0.46
C HIS A 87 4.90 36.73 -0.69
N GLU A 88 4.34 35.84 0.15
CA GLU A 88 4.41 34.40 -0.08
C GLU A 88 3.73 34.00 -1.40
N GLU A 89 2.52 34.49 -1.62
CA GLU A 89 1.71 34.19 -2.81
C GLU A 89 2.37 34.70 -4.11
N ILE A 90 2.92 35.92 -4.09
CA ILE A 90 3.69 36.50 -5.21
C ILE A 90 4.97 35.70 -5.47
N SER A 91 5.73 35.35 -4.42
CA SER A 91 6.96 34.57 -4.51
C SER A 91 6.74 33.19 -5.12
N ILE A 92 5.67 32.50 -4.73
CA ILE A 92 5.31 31.18 -5.28
C ILE A 92 4.81 31.32 -6.74
N GLY A 93 4.04 32.36 -7.05
CA GLY A 93 3.59 32.65 -8.42
C GLY A 93 4.77 32.90 -9.37
N PHE A 94 5.79 33.63 -8.93
CA PHE A 94 7.03 33.84 -9.67
C PHE A 94 7.86 32.55 -9.82
N LEU A 95 7.97 31.73 -8.77
CA LEU A 95 8.67 30.44 -8.82
C LEU A 95 8.00 29.48 -9.82
N TYR A 96 6.66 29.44 -9.87
CA TYR A 96 5.94 28.63 -10.85
C TYR A 96 6.25 29.05 -12.30
N ILE A 97 6.37 30.36 -12.58
CA ILE A 97 6.79 30.84 -13.91
C ILE A 97 8.22 30.37 -14.22
N ILE A 98 9.16 30.58 -13.29
CA ILE A 98 10.56 30.14 -13.48
C ILE A 98 10.65 28.65 -13.77
N LEU A 99 9.87 27.80 -13.09
CA LEU A 99 9.90 26.35 -13.28
C LEU A 99 9.13 25.85 -14.52
N THR A 100 8.16 26.61 -15.04
CA THR A 100 7.27 26.14 -16.12
C THR A 100 7.43 26.86 -17.47
N ASP A 101 8.08 28.04 -17.50
CA ASP A 101 8.31 28.83 -18.71
C ASP A 101 9.80 29.27 -18.80
N PRO A 102 10.63 28.51 -19.54
CA PRO A 102 12.04 28.84 -19.75
C PRO A 102 12.31 30.17 -20.48
N ALA A 103 11.35 30.68 -21.26
CA ALA A 103 11.50 31.93 -22.01
C ALA A 103 11.24 33.15 -21.11
N MET A 104 10.27 33.05 -20.21
CA MET A 104 9.97 34.09 -19.24
C MET A 104 10.91 34.09 -18.02
N ALA A 105 11.45 32.93 -17.63
CA ALA A 105 12.27 32.77 -16.42
C ALA A 105 13.39 33.82 -16.24
N PRO A 106 14.18 34.24 -17.26
CA PRO A 106 15.21 35.28 -17.08
C PRO A 106 14.64 36.66 -16.76
N LYS A 107 13.50 37.04 -17.35
CA LYS A 107 12.79 38.29 -16.99
C LYS A 107 12.23 38.16 -15.57
N THR A 108 11.55 37.05 -15.28
CA THR A 108 10.94 36.81 -13.97
C THR A 108 11.97 36.83 -12.85
N TYR A 109 13.16 36.24 -13.04
CA TYR A 109 14.24 36.29 -12.06
C TYR A 109 14.69 37.73 -11.75
N ARG A 110 14.89 38.55 -12.78
CA ARG A 110 15.19 39.98 -12.62
C ARG A 110 14.07 40.70 -11.85
N ASP A 111 12.82 40.44 -12.18
CA ASP A 111 11.68 41.07 -11.52
C ASP A 111 11.55 40.63 -10.03
N ILE A 112 11.86 39.37 -9.69
CA ILE A 112 12.00 38.91 -8.29
C ILE A 112 13.09 39.72 -7.57
N THR A 113 14.28 39.91 -8.17
CA THR A 113 15.37 40.63 -7.51
C THR A 113 15.09 42.11 -7.23
N LEU A 114 14.06 42.68 -7.86
CA LEU A 114 13.58 44.05 -7.60
C LEU A 114 12.45 44.11 -6.55
N VAL A 115 11.76 43.00 -6.30
CA VAL A 115 10.49 42.94 -5.53
C VAL A 115 10.62 42.15 -4.21
N SER A 116 11.51 41.16 -4.13
CA SER A 116 11.76 40.34 -2.93
C SER A 116 12.29 41.18 -1.77
N ARG A 117 11.78 40.93 -0.55
CA ARG A 117 12.19 41.63 0.68
C ARG A 117 12.82 40.72 1.76
N ASP A 118 12.94 39.43 1.47
CA ASP A 118 13.42 38.38 2.38
C ASP A 118 14.73 37.71 1.88
N GLY A 119 15.34 38.24 0.83
CA GLY A 119 16.47 37.61 0.16
C GLY A 119 16.10 36.35 -0.63
N MET A 120 14.86 36.24 -1.10
CA MET A 120 14.28 35.07 -1.80
C MET A 120 14.14 33.81 -0.93
N ASN A 121 14.19 33.93 0.40
CA ASN A 121 14.08 32.82 1.36
C ASN A 121 12.80 31.98 1.15
N VAL A 122 11.62 32.61 0.96
CA VAL A 122 10.37 31.90 0.65
C VAL A 122 10.49 31.05 -0.62
N ILE A 123 11.20 31.54 -1.63
CA ILE A 123 11.42 30.83 -2.90
C ILE A 123 12.36 29.65 -2.68
N VAL A 124 13.46 29.85 -1.95
CA VAL A 124 14.41 28.78 -1.57
C VAL A 124 13.73 27.71 -0.71
N ALA A 125 12.85 28.08 0.22
CA ALA A 125 12.10 27.16 1.06
C ALA A 125 11.09 26.32 0.25
N ASN A 126 10.29 26.95 -0.61
CA ASN A 126 9.35 26.22 -1.48
C ASN A 126 10.09 25.34 -2.52
N LEU A 127 11.26 25.76 -3.00
CA LEU A 127 12.11 24.95 -3.87
C LEU A 127 12.72 23.76 -3.13
N THR A 128 13.14 23.94 -1.87
CA THR A 128 13.62 22.85 -1.00
C THR A 128 12.53 21.80 -0.81
N LEU A 129 11.29 22.22 -0.52
CA LEU A 129 10.12 21.33 -0.38
C LEU A 129 9.85 20.53 -1.66
N LEU A 130 9.83 21.20 -2.83
CA LEU A 130 9.64 20.54 -4.13
C LEU A 130 10.71 19.49 -4.40
N VAL A 131 11.99 19.79 -4.11
CA VAL A 131 13.09 18.85 -4.33
C VAL A 131 13.07 17.69 -3.32
N ALA A 132 12.74 17.93 -2.06
CA ALA A 132 12.69 16.89 -1.03
C ALA A 132 11.54 15.89 -1.28
N GLU A 133 10.32 16.39 -1.55
CA GLU A 133 9.12 15.54 -1.62
C GLU A 133 8.71 15.10 -3.02
N LYS A 134 8.81 16.02 -4.00
CA LYS A 134 8.10 15.92 -5.29
C LYS A 134 9.03 15.80 -6.50
N TYR A 135 10.36 15.81 -6.34
CA TYR A 135 11.32 15.78 -7.45
C TYR A 135 11.06 14.67 -8.48
N THR A 136 10.67 13.47 -8.02
CA THR A 136 10.32 12.34 -8.89
C THR A 136 9.11 12.60 -9.78
N LYS A 137 8.15 13.44 -9.34
CA LYS A 137 7.01 13.91 -10.14
C LYS A 137 7.35 15.07 -11.08
N LEU A 138 8.41 15.85 -10.86
CA LEU A 138 8.68 17.06 -11.68
C LEU A 138 8.79 16.75 -13.19
N THR A 139 8.17 17.61 -14.01
CA THR A 139 8.30 17.58 -15.48
C THR A 139 9.76 17.79 -15.92
N GLU A 140 10.09 17.43 -17.16
CA GLU A 140 11.45 17.65 -17.67
C GLU A 140 11.81 19.14 -17.71
N THR A 141 10.86 19.99 -18.12
CA THR A 141 11.00 21.45 -18.06
C THR A 141 11.31 21.92 -16.64
N ALA A 142 10.53 21.49 -15.64
CA ALA A 142 10.74 21.89 -14.26
C ALA A 142 12.09 21.40 -13.69
N ARG A 143 12.58 20.23 -14.11
CA ARG A 143 13.93 19.76 -13.72
C ARG A 143 15.06 20.57 -14.37
N ARG A 144 14.91 20.93 -15.65
CA ARG A 144 15.88 21.79 -16.36
C ARG A 144 15.90 23.21 -15.76
N GLN A 145 14.73 23.75 -15.44
CA GLN A 145 14.59 25.06 -14.81
C GLN A 145 15.03 25.09 -13.34
N LEU A 146 14.87 24.00 -12.59
CA LEU A 146 15.46 23.83 -11.26
C LEU A 146 16.99 23.99 -11.31
N ILE A 147 17.67 23.33 -12.26
CA ILE A 147 19.12 23.49 -12.46
C ILE A 147 19.46 24.94 -12.84
N TRP A 148 18.70 25.56 -13.73
CA TRP A 148 18.92 26.95 -14.14
C TRP A 148 18.81 27.94 -12.98
N VAL A 149 17.74 27.86 -12.17
CA VAL A 149 17.56 28.78 -11.03
C VAL A 149 18.57 28.51 -9.91
N LEU A 150 18.98 27.26 -9.69
CA LEU A 150 20.08 26.92 -8.78
C LEU A 150 21.40 27.57 -9.20
N ARG A 151 21.72 27.55 -10.50
CA ARG A 151 22.92 28.22 -11.05
C ARG A 151 22.88 29.72 -10.82
N GLU A 152 21.74 30.36 -11.10
CA GLU A 152 21.56 31.80 -10.87
C GLU A 152 21.54 32.18 -9.39
N PHE A 153 20.98 31.35 -8.50
CA PHE A 153 21.04 31.55 -7.04
C PHE A 153 22.47 31.45 -6.49
N VAL A 154 23.25 30.45 -6.90
CA VAL A 154 24.66 30.30 -6.48
C VAL A 154 25.51 31.47 -6.98
N LYS A 155 25.35 31.83 -8.26
CA LYS A 155 26.00 32.98 -8.92
C LYS A 155 25.76 34.30 -8.19
N HIS A 156 24.56 34.51 -7.64
CA HIS A 156 24.18 35.71 -6.88
C HIS A 156 24.26 35.53 -5.36
N GLN A 157 24.83 34.42 -4.87
CA GLN A 157 25.03 34.11 -3.45
C GLN A 157 23.76 34.19 -2.60
N VAL A 158 22.64 33.69 -3.14
CA VAL A 158 21.36 33.62 -2.44
C VAL A 158 21.46 32.67 -1.23
N LEU A 159 21.03 33.15 -0.06
CA LEU A 159 21.16 32.43 1.21
C LEU A 159 20.35 31.12 1.21
N SER A 160 20.82 30.11 1.95
CA SER A 160 20.17 28.79 2.11
C SER A 160 20.05 27.93 0.83
N VAL A 161 20.57 28.36 -0.33
CA VAL A 161 20.55 27.58 -1.58
C VAL A 161 21.30 26.24 -1.45
N GLU A 162 22.28 26.17 -0.55
CA GLU A 162 22.98 24.94 -0.15
C GLU A 162 22.02 23.83 0.31
N ASN A 163 20.87 24.17 0.91
CA ASN A 163 19.88 23.19 1.35
C ASN A 163 19.10 22.60 0.15
N VAL A 164 18.79 23.40 -0.87
CA VAL A 164 18.20 22.92 -2.12
C VAL A 164 19.19 22.02 -2.86
N ILE A 165 20.47 22.43 -2.93
CA ILE A 165 21.55 21.69 -3.60
C ILE A 165 21.85 20.38 -2.86
N TRP A 166 21.87 20.37 -1.53
CA TRP A 166 21.99 19.15 -0.74
C TRP A 166 20.82 18.19 -1.00
N ASN A 167 19.59 18.69 -1.07
CA ASN A 167 18.44 17.85 -1.46
C ASN A 167 18.55 17.37 -2.92
N CYS A 168 19.12 18.15 -3.85
CA CYS A 168 19.41 17.68 -5.20
C CYS A 168 20.47 16.57 -5.22
N LEU A 169 21.53 16.65 -4.39
CA LEU A 169 22.49 15.56 -4.19
C LEU A 169 21.81 14.29 -3.64
N ARG A 170 20.74 14.40 -2.84
CA ARG A 170 19.92 13.25 -2.42
C ARG A 170 19.05 12.66 -3.54
N GLN A 171 18.75 13.42 -4.59
CA GLN A 171 18.02 12.93 -5.76
C GLN A 171 18.94 12.33 -6.83
N ALA A 172 20.26 12.55 -6.74
CA ALA A 172 21.29 11.89 -7.54
C ALA A 172 21.51 10.44 -7.03
N GLY A 173 20.76 9.50 -7.58
CA GLY A 173 20.70 8.11 -7.15
C GLY A 173 21.95 7.30 -7.52
N GLY A 174 22.49 6.54 -6.56
CA GLY A 174 23.48 5.51 -6.85
C GLY A 174 22.83 4.30 -7.53
N GLY A 175 23.52 3.72 -8.51
CA GLY A 175 23.06 2.57 -9.28
C GLY A 175 22.06 2.87 -10.41
N ASP A 176 21.76 4.15 -10.68
CA ASP A 176 20.86 4.60 -11.76
C ASP A 176 21.67 5.34 -12.85
N VAL A 177 21.84 4.71 -14.01
CA VAL A 177 22.50 5.31 -15.19
C VAL A 177 21.50 5.84 -16.24
N SER A 178 20.26 6.13 -15.84
CA SER A 178 19.28 6.74 -16.74
C SER A 178 19.64 8.19 -17.09
N HIS A 179 19.26 8.64 -18.28
CA HIS A 179 19.52 10.02 -18.75
C HIS A 179 19.00 11.10 -17.78
N LYS A 180 17.94 10.82 -17.00
CA LYS A 180 17.40 11.77 -16.01
C LYS A 180 18.30 11.90 -14.79
N ASN A 181 18.90 10.82 -14.32
CA ASN A 181 19.87 10.85 -13.22
C ASN A 181 21.21 11.44 -13.68
N LEU A 182 21.73 10.97 -14.82
CA LEU A 182 22.98 11.48 -15.40
C LEU A 182 22.94 12.99 -15.65
N PHE A 183 21.83 13.53 -16.17
CA PHE A 183 21.64 14.97 -16.35
C PHE A 183 21.71 15.75 -15.03
N LEU A 184 21.11 15.23 -13.95
CA LEU A 184 21.18 15.84 -12.62
C LEU A 184 22.62 15.83 -12.08
N VAL A 185 23.30 14.68 -12.16
CA VAL A 185 24.68 14.54 -11.68
C VAL A 185 25.63 15.47 -12.41
N GLU A 186 25.58 15.50 -13.74
CA GLU A 186 26.44 16.37 -14.54
C GLU A 186 26.13 17.86 -14.31
N SER A 187 24.85 18.22 -14.18
CA SER A 187 24.44 19.60 -13.92
C SER A 187 24.92 20.13 -12.57
N LEU A 188 24.82 19.32 -11.51
CA LEU A 188 25.34 19.68 -10.19
C LEU A 188 26.88 19.81 -10.22
N LEU A 189 27.55 18.87 -10.90
CA LEU A 189 28.99 18.88 -11.09
C LEU A 189 29.48 20.15 -11.83
N ASP A 190 28.77 20.61 -12.86
CA ASP A 190 29.11 21.86 -13.55
C ASP A 190 28.94 23.09 -12.64
N ILE A 191 27.86 23.16 -11.85
CA ILE A 191 27.66 24.23 -10.86
C ILE A 191 28.82 24.24 -9.84
N PHE A 192 29.26 23.08 -9.36
CA PHE A 192 30.36 22.97 -8.41
C PHE A 192 31.75 23.25 -9.00
N ILE A 193 31.96 22.99 -10.30
CA ILE A 193 33.21 23.30 -11.00
C ILE A 193 33.29 24.81 -11.29
N GLU A 194 32.19 25.43 -11.74
CA GLU A 194 32.11 26.84 -12.08
C GLU A 194 32.15 27.74 -10.84
N TYR A 195 31.31 27.46 -9.84
CA TYR A 195 31.19 28.25 -8.61
C TYR A 195 31.92 27.61 -7.44
N ARG A 196 33.07 26.99 -7.70
CA ARG A 196 33.85 26.26 -6.69
C ARG A 196 34.19 27.10 -5.45
N ALA A 197 34.51 28.38 -5.64
CA ALA A 197 34.79 29.30 -4.53
C ALA A 197 33.59 29.52 -3.59
N TRP A 198 32.35 29.39 -4.09
CA TRP A 198 31.15 29.40 -3.26
C TRP A 198 30.98 28.07 -2.51
N LEU A 199 31.17 26.93 -3.19
CA LEU A 199 31.11 25.61 -2.55
C LEU A 199 32.07 25.50 -1.36
N GLU A 200 33.30 25.98 -1.51
CA GLU A 200 34.33 25.91 -0.47
C GLU A 200 34.09 26.85 0.74
N THR A 201 33.04 27.70 0.72
CA THR A 201 32.57 28.42 1.92
C THR A 201 31.81 27.52 2.90
N ASN A 202 31.30 26.36 2.44
CA ASN A 202 30.44 25.49 3.24
C ASN A 202 31.06 24.08 3.39
N PRO A 203 31.78 23.80 4.50
CA PRO A 203 32.43 22.50 4.73
C PRO A 203 31.47 21.31 4.68
N PHE A 204 30.21 21.46 5.12
CA PHE A 204 29.22 20.38 5.06
C PHE A 204 28.79 20.07 3.62
N LEU A 205 28.74 21.07 2.74
CA LEU A 205 28.46 20.87 1.31
C LEU A 205 29.67 20.32 0.56
N VAL A 206 30.90 20.73 0.92
CA VAL A 206 32.16 20.10 0.46
C VAL A 206 32.16 18.60 0.80
N GLN A 207 31.92 18.28 2.08
CA GLN A 207 31.78 16.90 2.59
C GLN A 207 30.71 16.12 1.82
N SER A 208 29.50 16.68 1.70
CA SER A 208 28.37 16.03 1.02
C SER A 208 28.65 15.79 -0.46
N SER A 209 29.30 16.74 -1.14
CA SER A 209 29.66 16.61 -2.56
C SER A 209 30.72 15.54 -2.78
N VAL A 210 31.83 15.56 -2.01
CA VAL A 210 32.87 14.53 -2.09
C VAL A 210 32.29 13.15 -1.79
N TYR A 211 31.53 13.00 -0.70
CA TYR A 211 30.91 11.72 -0.33
C TYR A 211 29.92 11.23 -1.40
N SER A 212 29.26 12.15 -2.11
CA SER A 212 28.36 11.82 -3.21
C SER A 212 29.08 11.37 -4.48
N PHE A 213 30.05 12.15 -4.98
CA PHE A 213 30.72 11.84 -6.25
C PHE A 213 31.66 10.63 -6.15
N VAL A 214 32.39 10.42 -5.04
CA VAL A 214 33.18 9.17 -4.86
C VAL A 214 32.29 7.93 -5.01
N ARG A 215 31.03 8.00 -4.55
CA ARG A 215 30.06 6.90 -4.70
C ARG A 215 29.52 6.76 -6.14
N LEU A 216 29.27 7.86 -6.85
CA LEU A 216 28.72 7.84 -8.22
C LEU A 216 29.75 7.38 -9.27
N ILE A 217 31.03 7.70 -9.06
CA ILE A 217 32.17 7.28 -9.91
C ILE A 217 32.32 5.74 -10.02
N GLU A 218 31.75 4.98 -9.08
CA GLU A 218 31.64 3.52 -9.14
C GLU A 218 30.69 3.06 -10.28
N ASP A 219 29.52 3.68 -10.39
CA ASP A 219 28.47 3.29 -11.34
C ASP A 219 28.78 3.77 -12.78
N HIS A 220 29.46 4.91 -12.93
CA HIS A 220 29.85 5.47 -14.24
C HIS A 220 31.06 4.77 -14.91
N ALA A 221 31.31 3.50 -14.58
CA ALA A 221 32.40 2.70 -15.15
C ALA A 221 32.19 2.30 -16.63
N ASN A 222 30.98 2.48 -17.18
CA ASN A 222 30.66 2.19 -18.57
C ASN A 222 31.50 3.08 -19.53
N PRO A 223 32.16 2.53 -20.57
CA PRO A 223 32.93 3.32 -21.53
C PRO A 223 32.18 4.48 -22.19
N ALA A 224 30.85 4.39 -22.35
CA ALA A 224 30.02 5.49 -22.88
C ALA A 224 29.92 6.70 -21.94
N LEU A 225 30.23 6.54 -20.64
CA LEU A 225 30.17 7.58 -19.61
C LEU A 225 31.57 8.09 -19.20
N ILE A 226 32.64 7.65 -19.88
CA ILE A 226 34.03 7.91 -19.46
C ILE A 226 34.38 9.41 -19.39
N SER A 227 33.74 10.25 -20.21
CA SER A 227 33.89 11.71 -20.19
C SER A 227 33.34 12.32 -18.88
N LEU A 228 32.11 11.97 -18.50
CA LEU A 228 31.50 12.36 -17.24
C LEU A 228 32.31 11.81 -16.06
N ARG A 229 32.69 10.53 -16.10
CA ARG A 229 33.50 9.91 -15.05
C ARG A 229 34.83 10.64 -14.83
N GLN A 230 35.52 11.04 -15.90
CA GLN A 230 36.78 11.78 -15.80
C GLN A 230 36.58 13.19 -15.25
N LYS A 231 35.46 13.84 -15.57
CA LYS A 231 35.01 15.14 -15.02
C LYS A 231 34.78 15.03 -13.50
N GLU A 232 34.06 14.00 -13.07
CA GLU A 232 33.81 13.67 -11.65
C GLU A 232 35.11 13.36 -10.90
N VAL A 233 35.97 12.48 -11.43
CA VAL A 233 37.26 12.11 -10.82
C VAL A 233 38.14 13.35 -10.63
N LYS A 234 38.30 14.17 -11.68
CA LYS A 234 39.13 15.39 -11.62
C LYS A 234 38.63 16.38 -10.56
N PHE A 235 37.33 16.65 -10.53
CA PHE A 235 36.72 17.53 -9.53
C PHE A 235 36.93 16.97 -8.11
N THR A 236 36.57 15.70 -7.91
CA THR A 236 36.55 15.05 -6.60
C THR A 236 37.95 14.90 -6.02
N ILE A 237 38.95 14.52 -6.81
CA ILE A 237 40.34 14.40 -6.37
C ILE A 237 40.95 15.76 -6.01
N SER A 238 40.64 16.82 -6.77
CA SER A 238 41.08 18.18 -6.42
C SER A 238 40.44 18.60 -5.11
N LEU A 239 39.10 18.53 -4.99
CA LEU A 239 38.38 18.95 -3.79
C LEU A 239 38.82 18.15 -2.54
N ILE A 240 39.10 16.85 -2.67
CA ILE A 240 39.68 16.05 -1.57
C ILE A 240 41.04 16.59 -1.13
N ARG A 241 41.94 16.91 -2.07
CA ARG A 241 43.31 17.38 -1.76
C ARG A 241 43.32 18.80 -1.20
N ASP A 242 42.58 19.69 -1.84
CA ASP A 242 42.60 21.13 -1.56
C ASP A 242 41.83 21.45 -0.25
N ARG A 243 40.86 20.61 0.14
CA ARG A 243 40.03 20.78 1.35
C ARG A 243 40.14 19.60 2.32
N PHE A 244 41.25 18.85 2.34
CA PHE A 244 41.34 17.57 3.09
C PHE A 244 40.99 17.67 4.58
N HIS A 245 41.18 18.83 5.23
CA HIS A 245 40.72 19.06 6.60
C HIS A 245 39.21 18.80 6.76
N ASP A 246 38.38 19.33 5.85
CA ASP A 246 36.93 19.15 5.84
C ASP A 246 36.54 17.70 5.55
N ILE A 247 37.41 16.92 4.90
CA ILE A 247 37.16 15.52 4.51
C ILE A 247 37.36 14.54 5.67
N ILE A 248 38.21 14.87 6.65
CA ILE A 248 38.50 14.00 7.81
C ILE A 248 37.23 13.61 8.60
N PRO A 249 36.29 14.53 8.91
CA PRO A 249 35.00 14.21 9.55
C PRO A 249 34.08 13.22 8.79
N LEU A 250 34.31 12.92 7.50
CA LEU A 250 33.55 11.87 6.82
C LEU A 250 33.84 10.47 7.39
N GLY A 251 35.01 10.27 8.00
CA GLY A 251 35.35 9.06 8.76
C GLY A 251 35.32 7.75 7.98
N ARG A 252 34.93 6.66 8.66
CA ARG A 252 35.16 5.30 8.21
C ARG A 252 34.45 4.93 6.90
N ASP A 253 33.21 5.33 6.66
CA ASP A 253 32.52 4.99 5.41
C ASP A 253 33.07 5.73 4.18
N PHE A 254 33.75 6.87 4.34
CA PHE A 254 34.48 7.47 3.21
C PHE A 254 35.62 6.55 2.75
N VAL A 255 36.28 5.85 3.68
CA VAL A 255 37.27 4.80 3.35
C VAL A 255 36.61 3.61 2.64
N ARG A 256 35.35 3.27 2.96
CA ARG A 256 34.57 2.26 2.21
C ARG A 256 34.38 2.68 0.75
N LEU A 257 33.95 3.93 0.51
CA LEU A 257 33.73 4.45 -0.84
C LEU A 257 35.04 4.55 -1.64
N LEU A 258 36.13 5.01 -1.02
CA LEU A 258 37.45 5.08 -1.66
C LEU A 258 37.99 3.73 -2.12
N GLN A 259 37.63 2.61 -1.47
CA GLN A 259 38.06 1.27 -1.87
C GLN A 259 37.45 0.85 -3.22
N ASN A 260 36.18 1.19 -3.46
CA ASN A 260 35.48 0.82 -4.70
C ASN A 260 36.06 1.52 -5.93
N VAL A 261 36.57 2.75 -5.77
CA VAL A 261 37.20 3.54 -6.85
C VAL A 261 38.73 3.42 -6.91
N ALA A 262 39.36 2.63 -6.03
CA ALA A 262 40.82 2.60 -5.83
C ALA A 262 41.66 2.22 -7.06
N ARG A 263 41.05 1.65 -8.11
CA ARG A 263 41.71 1.28 -9.38
C ARG A 263 41.74 2.39 -10.44
N ILE A 264 41.17 3.55 -10.15
CA ILE A 264 41.28 4.75 -10.99
C ILE A 264 42.63 5.42 -10.66
N PRO A 265 43.49 5.78 -11.64
CA PRO A 265 44.87 6.21 -11.37
C PRO A 265 45.02 7.36 -10.35
N GLU A 266 44.14 8.35 -10.42
CA GLU A 266 44.13 9.50 -9.52
C GLU A 266 43.73 9.12 -8.09
N PHE A 267 42.80 8.16 -7.94
CA PHE A 267 42.45 7.56 -6.66
C PHE A 267 43.55 6.61 -6.15
N GLU A 268 44.26 5.89 -7.02
CA GLU A 268 45.41 5.09 -6.63
C GLU A 268 46.52 5.98 -6.05
N GLN A 269 46.81 7.13 -6.68
CA GLN A 269 47.76 8.09 -6.12
C GLN A 269 47.26 8.71 -4.81
N LEU A 270 45.96 9.01 -4.67
CA LEU A 270 45.39 9.44 -3.39
C LEU A 270 45.56 8.36 -2.31
N TRP A 271 45.37 7.08 -2.63
CA TRP A 271 45.61 5.96 -1.72
C TRP A 271 47.08 5.84 -1.32
N ARG A 272 48.02 6.05 -2.25
CA ARG A 272 49.46 6.10 -1.95
C ARG A 272 49.77 7.23 -0.95
N ASP A 273 49.20 8.41 -1.15
CA ASP A 273 49.38 9.53 -0.23
C ASP A 273 48.77 9.23 1.15
N ILE A 274 47.53 8.71 1.21
CA ILE A 274 46.83 8.32 2.45
C ILE A 274 47.60 7.27 3.28
N LEU A 275 48.28 6.33 2.62
CA LEU A 275 48.94 5.18 3.27
C LEU A 275 50.43 5.39 3.56
N TYR A 276 51.13 6.23 2.80
CA TYR A 276 52.59 6.37 2.88
C TYR A 276 53.08 7.82 3.08
N ASN A 277 52.25 8.84 2.79
CA ASN A 277 52.61 10.24 2.95
C ASN A 277 51.44 11.11 3.47
N PRO A 278 50.71 10.71 4.53
CA PRO A 278 49.42 11.33 4.87
C PRO A 278 49.51 12.82 5.24
N LYS A 279 50.69 13.29 5.69
CA LYS A 279 50.93 14.70 6.00
C LYS A 279 50.99 15.61 4.77
N SER A 280 51.12 15.07 3.55
CA SER A 280 50.99 15.87 2.32
C SER A 280 49.54 16.24 1.98
N LEU A 281 48.56 15.55 2.58
CA LEU A 281 47.13 15.83 2.43
C LEU A 281 46.66 16.82 3.51
N HIS A 282 47.06 16.61 4.76
CA HIS A 282 46.89 17.62 5.82
C HIS A 282 47.90 17.43 6.97
N PRO A 283 48.48 18.48 7.57
CA PRO A 283 49.47 18.34 8.64
C PRO A 283 49.00 17.56 9.88
N THR A 284 47.69 17.59 10.18
CA THR A 284 47.09 16.81 11.29
C THR A 284 46.67 15.40 10.91
N PHE A 285 46.81 14.99 9.64
CA PHE A 285 46.40 13.66 9.21
C PHE A 285 47.50 12.62 9.47
N ASN A 286 47.29 11.80 10.49
CA ASN A 286 48.22 10.75 10.94
C ASN A 286 48.04 9.41 10.19
N GLY A 287 47.41 9.42 9.01
CA GLY A 287 47.19 8.24 8.17
C GLY A 287 45.87 7.51 8.43
N ILE A 288 45.62 6.50 7.59
CA ILE A 288 44.30 5.85 7.39
C ILE A 288 43.54 5.46 8.67
N TRP A 289 44.23 5.05 9.73
CA TRP A 289 43.59 4.65 10.99
C TRP A 289 42.80 5.78 11.65
N HIS A 290 43.19 7.04 11.44
CA HIS A 290 42.46 8.20 11.93
C HIS A 290 41.04 8.28 11.33
N LEU A 291 40.88 8.03 10.02
CA LEU A 291 39.56 8.00 9.39
C LEU A 291 38.73 6.81 9.86
N LEU A 292 39.34 5.63 9.99
CA LEU A 292 38.65 4.38 10.36
C LEU A 292 38.08 4.43 11.79
N GLN A 293 38.71 5.16 12.71
CA GLN A 293 38.20 5.36 14.06
C GLN A 293 37.04 6.38 14.14
N ILE A 294 36.95 7.33 13.20
CA ILE A 294 35.86 8.31 13.15
C ILE A 294 34.59 7.63 12.60
N ARG A 295 33.50 7.64 13.39
CA ARG A 295 32.18 7.18 12.94
C ARG A 295 31.59 8.20 11.95
N THR A 296 31.12 7.74 10.80
CA THR A 296 30.48 8.59 9.79
C THR A 296 29.09 9.03 10.26
N SER A 297 28.78 10.34 10.12
CA SER A 297 27.47 10.89 10.51
C SER A 297 26.31 10.29 9.68
N ARG A 298 25.16 10.06 10.34
CA ARG A 298 23.91 9.59 9.72
C ARG A 298 23.51 10.43 8.49
N ARG A 299 23.77 11.75 8.51
CA ARG A 299 23.46 12.69 7.41
C ARG A 299 24.13 12.31 6.08
N PHE A 300 25.35 11.75 6.09
CA PHE A 300 26.03 11.32 4.87
C PHE A 300 25.47 10.00 4.33
N LEU A 301 25.07 9.09 5.21
CA LEU A 301 24.42 7.83 4.85
C LEU A 301 23.03 8.09 4.24
N GLN A 302 22.25 9.00 4.82
CA GLN A 302 21.01 9.53 4.24
C GLN A 302 21.23 10.21 2.89
N CYS A 303 22.35 10.91 2.71
CA CYS A 303 22.69 11.61 1.46
C CYS A 303 22.88 10.65 0.27
N ARG A 304 23.09 9.34 0.49
CA ARG A 304 23.25 8.33 -0.59
C ARG A 304 21.99 7.51 -0.90
N LEU A 305 20.88 7.73 -0.19
CA LEU A 305 19.58 7.15 -0.55
C LEU A 305 18.60 8.22 -1.03
N LEU A 306 17.88 7.91 -2.11
CA LEU A 306 16.74 8.70 -2.56
C LEU A 306 15.70 8.83 -1.43
N PRO A 307 15.05 9.98 -1.23
CA PRO A 307 13.99 10.15 -0.22
C PRO A 307 12.78 9.21 -0.39
N GLU A 308 12.60 8.56 -1.55
CA GLU A 308 11.61 7.48 -1.73
C GLU A 308 12.11 6.13 -1.18
N MET A 309 13.40 5.82 -1.30
CA MET A 309 14.02 4.61 -0.75
C MET A 309 14.03 4.68 0.78
N GLU A 310 14.45 5.82 1.35
CA GLU A 310 14.45 6.09 2.79
C GLU A 310 13.07 5.84 3.40
N ARG A 311 12.03 6.49 2.89
CA ARG A 311 10.64 6.31 3.35
C ARG A 311 10.16 4.86 3.26
N LYS A 312 10.50 4.13 2.19
CA LYS A 312 10.15 2.71 2.03
C LYS A 312 10.86 1.79 3.02
N LEU A 313 12.14 2.04 3.30
CA LEU A 313 12.90 1.28 4.29
C LEU A 313 12.41 1.54 5.72
N HIS A 314 12.10 2.80 6.06
CA HIS A 314 11.48 3.13 7.33
C HIS A 314 10.12 2.45 7.49
N PHE A 315 9.22 2.58 6.49
CA PHE A 315 7.93 1.89 6.52
C PHE A 315 8.07 0.37 6.65
N LEU A 316 9.01 -0.25 5.91
CA LEU A 316 9.31 -1.66 6.03
C LEU A 316 9.75 -2.01 7.47
N ALA A 317 10.71 -1.28 8.04
CA ALA A 317 11.25 -1.54 9.37
C ALA A 317 10.40 -1.00 10.55
N SER A 318 9.26 -0.34 10.30
CA SER A 318 8.39 0.22 11.36
C SER A 318 6.92 -0.16 11.29
N SER A 319 6.43 -0.60 10.13
CA SER A 319 4.99 -0.76 9.87
C SER A 319 4.62 -2.13 9.29
N VAL A 320 5.58 -2.85 8.72
CA VAL A 320 5.33 -4.15 8.08
C VAL A 320 5.57 -5.29 9.06
N LYS A 321 4.54 -6.12 9.28
CA LYS A 321 4.64 -7.32 10.13
C LYS A 321 5.55 -8.38 9.51
N PHE A 322 6.33 -9.05 10.34
CA PHE A 322 7.20 -10.16 9.96
C PHE A 322 6.37 -11.36 9.48
N GLY A 323 6.76 -11.91 8.33
CA GLY A 323 5.94 -12.81 7.51
C GLY A 323 5.43 -12.10 6.25
N ASN A 324 4.92 -10.86 6.39
CA ASN A 324 4.21 -10.13 5.33
C ASN A 324 5.11 -9.28 4.43
N GLN A 325 6.43 -9.26 4.67
CA GLN A 325 7.37 -8.42 3.93
C GLN A 325 7.47 -8.69 2.43
N LYS A 326 7.09 -9.90 1.95
CA LYS A 326 7.44 -10.34 0.58
C LYS A 326 6.98 -9.38 -0.51
N ARG A 327 5.71 -8.93 -0.48
CA ARG A 327 5.17 -8.00 -1.50
C ARG A 327 5.96 -6.69 -1.56
N TYR A 328 6.39 -6.17 -0.41
CA TYR A 328 7.19 -4.95 -0.30
C TYR A 328 8.64 -5.17 -0.77
N GLN A 329 9.22 -6.34 -0.49
CA GLN A 329 10.54 -6.73 -0.97
C GLN A 329 10.57 -6.90 -2.50
N ASP A 330 9.57 -7.59 -3.06
CA ASP A 330 9.40 -7.75 -4.51
C ASP A 330 9.28 -6.37 -5.19
N TRP A 331 8.37 -5.51 -4.71
CA TRP A 331 8.21 -4.13 -5.21
C TRP A 331 9.48 -3.26 -5.11
N PHE A 332 10.28 -3.43 -4.06
CA PHE A 332 11.54 -2.71 -3.91
C PHE A 332 12.60 -3.26 -4.87
N GLN A 333 12.65 -4.57 -5.05
CA GLN A 333 13.57 -5.26 -5.95
C GLN A 333 13.30 -4.94 -7.42
N ASP A 334 12.03 -5.00 -7.86
CA ASP A 334 11.62 -4.68 -9.23
C ASP A 334 11.90 -3.22 -9.60
N LYS A 335 11.80 -2.29 -8.64
CA LYS A 335 12.06 -0.85 -8.89
C LYS A 335 13.53 -0.45 -8.75
N TYR A 336 14.30 -1.06 -7.85
CA TYR A 336 15.64 -0.57 -7.47
C TYR A 336 16.79 -1.57 -7.64
N PHE A 337 16.53 -2.80 -8.08
CA PHE A 337 17.58 -3.82 -8.37
C PHE A 337 17.45 -4.45 -9.77
N ALA A 338 16.83 -3.75 -10.72
CA ALA A 338 16.55 -4.27 -12.06
C ALA A 338 17.74 -4.18 -13.05
N THR A 339 18.78 -3.41 -12.75
CA THR A 339 19.94 -3.21 -13.64
C THR A 339 21.25 -3.73 -13.02
N PRO A 340 22.27 -4.11 -13.83
CA PRO A 340 23.57 -4.54 -13.30
C PRO A 340 24.23 -3.51 -12.38
N GLU A 341 24.09 -2.22 -12.70
CA GLU A 341 24.64 -1.08 -11.94
C GLU A 341 23.95 -0.94 -10.59
N SER A 342 22.62 -1.10 -10.55
CA SER A 342 21.81 -1.00 -9.32
C SER A 342 22.16 -2.03 -8.23
N HIS A 343 23.01 -3.02 -8.53
CA HIS A 343 23.53 -3.94 -7.54
C HIS A 343 24.50 -3.28 -6.54
N SER A 344 25.19 -2.18 -6.91
CA SER A 344 26.10 -1.44 -6.01
C SER A 344 25.37 -0.89 -4.77
N LEU A 345 24.15 -0.37 -4.99
CA LEU A 345 23.24 0.25 -4.02
C LEU A 345 22.96 -0.62 -2.78
N ARG A 346 23.01 -1.95 -2.90
CA ARG A 346 22.86 -2.88 -1.75
C ARG A 346 23.81 -2.55 -0.60
N SER A 347 25.02 -2.07 -0.91
CA SER A 347 26.02 -1.66 0.09
C SER A 347 25.50 -0.52 0.96
N ASP A 348 24.95 0.52 0.33
CA ASP A 348 24.53 1.75 1.00
C ASP A 348 23.22 1.56 1.76
N LEU A 349 22.30 0.76 1.21
CA LEU A 349 21.08 0.32 1.90
C LEU A 349 21.42 -0.46 3.20
N ILE A 350 22.43 -1.34 3.17
CA ILE A 350 22.89 -2.05 4.37
C ILE A 350 23.51 -1.08 5.39
N ARG A 351 24.40 -0.17 4.99
CA ARG A 351 24.97 0.84 5.91
C ARG A 351 23.89 1.72 6.55
N PHE A 352 22.87 2.11 5.77
CA PHE A 352 21.72 2.89 6.23
C PHE A 352 20.88 2.14 7.28
N ILE A 353 20.47 0.90 7.02
CA ILE A 353 19.69 0.08 7.96
C ILE A 353 20.47 -0.14 9.28
N ILE A 354 21.80 -0.25 9.21
CA ILE A 354 22.66 -0.44 10.38
C ILE A 354 22.79 0.84 11.24
N ASN A 355 22.98 2.02 10.61
CA ASN A 355 23.37 3.25 11.30
C ASN A 355 22.23 4.24 11.58
N VAL A 356 21.19 4.23 10.74
CA VAL A 356 20.11 5.24 10.74
C VAL A 356 18.82 4.66 11.29
N ILE A 357 18.46 3.43 10.90
CA ILE A 357 17.30 2.73 11.49
C ILE A 357 17.74 2.08 12.80
N HIS A 358 17.45 2.73 13.93
CA HIS A 358 17.58 2.17 15.29
C HIS A 358 16.17 2.06 15.90
N PRO A 359 15.53 0.87 15.92
CA PRO A 359 14.17 0.69 16.44
C PRO A 359 14.12 0.81 17.96
N THR A 360 12.97 1.27 18.50
CA THR A 360 12.75 1.33 19.95
C THR A 360 12.57 -0.07 20.55
N ASN A 361 12.69 -0.19 21.88
CA ASN A 361 12.51 -1.46 22.59
C ASN A 361 11.11 -2.09 22.33
N ASP A 362 10.07 -1.28 22.21
CA ASP A 362 8.71 -1.75 21.89
C ASP A 362 8.64 -2.33 20.48
N MET A 363 9.32 -1.71 19.51
CA MET A 363 9.43 -2.23 18.14
C MET A 363 10.22 -3.54 18.11
N LEU A 364 11.32 -3.64 18.87
CA LEU A 364 12.11 -4.87 19.00
C LEU A 364 11.34 -6.02 19.68
N CYS A 365 10.36 -5.72 20.53
CA CYS A 365 9.46 -6.69 21.16
C CYS A 365 8.18 -6.98 20.37
N SER A 366 7.97 -6.32 19.22
CA SER A 366 6.76 -6.42 18.41
C SER A 366 6.83 -7.54 17.34
N ASP A 367 5.79 -7.65 16.52
CA ASP A 367 5.79 -8.50 15.33
C ASP A 367 6.19 -7.78 14.04
N ILE A 368 6.82 -6.60 14.11
CA ILE A 368 7.41 -5.87 12.96
C ILE A 368 8.62 -6.64 12.39
N ILE A 369 8.89 -6.55 11.09
CA ILE A 369 10.08 -7.17 10.48
C ILE A 369 11.39 -6.59 11.08
N PRO A 370 12.24 -7.42 11.70
CA PRO A 370 13.48 -6.94 12.29
C PRO A 370 14.53 -6.61 11.23
N ARG A 371 15.42 -5.67 11.54
CA ARG A 371 16.48 -5.16 10.63
C ARG A 371 17.33 -6.27 10.00
N TRP A 372 17.63 -7.32 10.77
CA TRP A 372 18.40 -8.46 10.29
C TRP A 372 17.68 -9.22 9.16
N ALA A 373 16.35 -9.29 9.14
CA ALA A 373 15.61 -9.97 8.08
C ALA A 373 15.62 -9.17 6.77
N ILE A 374 15.62 -7.84 6.85
CA ILE A 374 15.77 -6.95 5.68
C ILE A 374 17.18 -7.11 5.09
N ILE A 375 18.23 -7.06 5.92
CA ILE A 375 19.62 -7.26 5.49
C ILE A 375 19.83 -8.68 4.94
N GLY A 376 19.21 -9.69 5.56
CA GLY A 376 19.23 -11.08 5.09
C GLY A 376 18.73 -11.21 3.65
N TRP A 377 17.59 -10.58 3.33
CA TRP A 377 17.07 -10.50 1.95
C TRP A 377 17.98 -9.72 0.99
N LEU A 378 18.52 -8.57 1.40
CA LEU A 378 19.44 -7.78 0.57
C LEU A 378 20.69 -8.58 0.17
N ILE A 379 21.19 -9.42 1.08
CA ILE A 379 22.35 -10.30 0.85
C ILE A 379 21.96 -11.55 0.05
N SER A 380 20.86 -12.23 0.40
CA SER A 380 20.46 -13.48 -0.26
C SER A 380 19.89 -13.27 -1.68
N SER A 381 19.39 -12.07 -2.00
CA SER A 381 18.96 -11.69 -3.36
C SER A 381 20.12 -11.23 -4.26
N CYS A 382 21.34 -11.08 -3.72
CA CYS A 382 22.46 -10.50 -4.47
C CYS A 382 23.18 -11.55 -5.32
N THR A 383 22.89 -11.56 -6.62
CA THR A 383 23.48 -12.52 -7.60
C THR A 383 24.84 -12.10 -8.15
N ASN A 384 25.24 -10.82 -8.02
CA ASN A 384 26.55 -10.33 -8.48
C ASN A 384 27.62 -10.59 -7.40
N PRO A 385 28.71 -11.35 -7.67
CA PRO A 385 29.72 -11.68 -6.66
C PRO A 385 30.43 -10.48 -6.04
N ILE A 386 30.70 -9.43 -6.83
CA ILE A 386 31.39 -8.21 -6.37
C ILE A 386 30.46 -7.43 -5.44
N ALA A 387 29.21 -7.20 -5.86
CA ALA A 387 28.20 -6.56 -5.01
C ALA A 387 27.90 -7.38 -3.75
N SER A 388 27.95 -8.72 -3.83
CA SER A 388 27.82 -9.62 -2.66
C SER A 388 28.99 -9.45 -1.68
N ALA A 389 30.23 -9.31 -2.17
CA ALA A 389 31.39 -9.02 -1.32
C ALA A 389 31.29 -7.61 -0.68
N ASN A 390 30.92 -6.58 -1.45
CA ASN A 390 30.76 -5.22 -0.95
C ASN A 390 29.60 -5.09 0.07
N ALA A 391 28.52 -5.85 -0.12
CA ALA A 391 27.42 -5.96 0.84
C ALA A 391 27.86 -6.61 2.17
N LYS A 392 28.67 -7.68 2.14
CA LYS A 392 29.23 -8.32 3.34
C LYS A 392 30.24 -7.42 4.05
N LEU A 393 31.08 -6.71 3.30
CA LEU A 393 31.98 -5.68 3.83
C LEU A 393 31.18 -4.57 4.52
N SER A 394 30.09 -4.11 3.92
CA SER A 394 29.20 -3.08 4.49
C SER A 394 28.49 -3.53 5.77
N LEU A 395 28.11 -4.80 5.87
CA LEU A 395 27.49 -5.39 7.06
C LEU A 395 28.47 -5.47 8.24
N PHE A 396 29.72 -5.87 7.99
CA PHE A 396 30.74 -5.99 9.03
C PHE A 396 31.60 -4.73 9.22
N TYR A 397 31.33 -3.63 8.52
CA TYR A 397 32.24 -2.48 8.47
C TYR A 397 32.50 -1.84 9.84
N ASP A 398 31.48 -1.74 10.70
CA ASP A 398 31.62 -1.22 12.06
C ASP A 398 32.29 -2.23 13.02
N TRP A 399 32.21 -3.54 12.72
CA TRP A 399 32.86 -4.58 13.54
C TRP A 399 34.38 -4.47 13.50
N LEU A 400 34.95 -4.10 12.34
CA LEU A 400 36.40 -4.06 12.09
C LEU A 400 37.14 -3.03 12.97
N PHE A 401 36.43 -2.03 13.49
CA PHE A 401 37.01 -0.91 14.25
C PHE A 401 36.30 -0.65 15.58
N PHE A 402 35.45 -1.60 16.02
CA PHE A 402 34.48 -1.41 17.08
C PHE A 402 35.12 -1.06 18.44
N ASP A 403 34.83 0.16 18.90
CA ASP A 403 35.19 0.66 20.22
C ASP A 403 33.95 0.69 21.11
N PRO A 404 33.83 -0.20 22.14
CA PRO A 404 32.63 -0.27 22.98
C PRO A 404 32.39 0.97 23.85
N ALA A 405 33.31 1.94 23.86
CA ALA A 405 33.12 3.25 24.48
C ALA A 405 32.60 4.34 23.51
N LYS A 406 32.39 4.02 22.22
CA LYS A 406 31.96 4.98 21.17
C LYS A 406 30.94 4.42 20.18
N ASP A 407 31.05 3.15 19.84
CA ASP A 407 30.21 2.47 18.86
C ASP A 407 29.02 1.76 19.55
N ASN A 408 27.82 1.95 19.01
CA ASN A 408 26.58 1.46 19.60
C ASN A 408 26.35 -0.03 19.24
N ILE A 409 25.79 -0.84 20.15
CA ILE A 409 25.41 -2.25 19.90
C ILE A 409 24.50 -2.39 18.66
N MET A 410 23.66 -1.39 18.39
CA MET A 410 22.76 -1.33 17.22
C MET A 410 23.50 -1.27 15.87
N ASN A 411 24.81 -0.95 15.85
CA ASN A 411 25.65 -1.00 14.66
C ASN A 411 26.17 -2.43 14.34
N ILE A 412 26.18 -3.35 15.31
CA ILE A 412 26.77 -4.68 15.13
C ILE A 412 25.75 -5.83 15.26
N GLU A 413 24.65 -5.64 16.02
CA GLU A 413 23.60 -6.66 16.16
C GLU A 413 23.07 -7.25 14.83
N PRO A 414 22.90 -6.49 13.73
CA PRO A 414 22.24 -7.07 12.55
C PRO A 414 23.13 -8.12 11.89
N GLY A 415 24.45 -7.98 11.99
CA GLY A 415 25.42 -8.96 11.47
C GLY A 415 25.29 -10.31 12.17
N ILE A 416 25.24 -10.32 13.51
CA ILE A 416 25.12 -11.58 14.26
C ILE A 416 23.72 -12.18 14.13
N LEU A 417 22.68 -11.36 14.15
CA LEU A 417 21.29 -11.83 14.06
C LEU A 417 20.98 -12.43 12.68
N VAL A 418 21.50 -11.86 11.57
CA VAL A 418 21.41 -12.50 10.23
C VAL A 418 22.00 -13.90 10.30
N MET A 419 23.22 -14.04 10.83
CA MET A 419 23.91 -15.33 10.90
C MET A 419 23.19 -16.33 11.82
N TYR A 420 22.72 -15.88 12.99
CA TYR A 420 22.09 -16.71 14.01
C TYR A 420 20.70 -17.21 13.59
N HIS A 421 19.85 -16.35 13.02
CA HIS A 421 18.52 -16.78 12.54
C HIS A 421 18.60 -17.57 11.22
N SER A 422 19.57 -17.28 10.34
CA SER A 422 19.70 -17.99 9.06
C SER A 422 20.21 -19.43 9.21
N ILE A 423 20.98 -19.77 10.25
CA ILE A 423 21.69 -21.08 10.32
C ILE A 423 20.71 -22.27 10.29
N ARG A 424 19.49 -22.10 10.81
CA ARG A 424 18.47 -23.17 10.84
C ARG A 424 17.86 -23.42 9.45
N ASN A 425 17.49 -22.37 8.72
CA ASN A 425 16.66 -22.47 7.51
C ASN A 425 17.42 -22.19 6.21
N HIS A 426 18.41 -21.29 6.24
CA HIS A 426 19.21 -20.85 5.10
C HIS A 426 20.71 -20.89 5.44
N PRO A 427 21.27 -22.07 5.81
CA PRO A 427 22.62 -22.17 6.39
C PRO A 427 23.73 -21.56 5.53
N PHE A 428 23.58 -21.59 4.20
CA PHE A 428 24.51 -20.95 3.26
C PHE A 428 24.75 -19.46 3.54
N VAL A 429 23.72 -18.71 3.98
CA VAL A 429 23.84 -17.29 4.35
C VAL A 429 24.75 -17.13 5.57
N SER A 430 24.56 -17.96 6.60
CA SER A 430 25.44 -17.99 7.77
C SER A 430 26.86 -18.42 7.41
N SER A 431 27.02 -19.48 6.60
CA SER A 431 28.33 -19.98 6.17
C SER A 431 29.13 -18.91 5.42
N THR A 432 28.53 -18.22 4.44
CA THR A 432 29.24 -17.22 3.64
C THR A 432 29.52 -15.92 4.40
N LEU A 433 28.78 -15.64 5.48
CA LEU A 433 29.04 -14.51 6.37
C LEU A 433 30.14 -14.82 7.39
N LEU A 434 30.15 -16.01 7.98
CA LEU A 434 31.20 -16.46 8.90
C LEU A 434 32.55 -16.59 8.16
N ASP A 435 32.56 -17.21 6.98
CA ASP A 435 33.76 -17.31 6.14
C ASP A 435 34.31 -15.92 5.78
N PHE A 436 33.43 -15.00 5.38
CA PHE A 436 33.81 -13.63 5.10
C PHE A 436 34.38 -12.93 6.34
N LEU A 437 33.74 -13.05 7.51
CA LEU A 437 34.18 -12.41 8.75
C LEU A 437 35.57 -12.94 9.20
N CYS A 438 35.79 -14.25 9.14
CA CYS A 438 37.10 -14.85 9.43
C CYS A 438 38.19 -14.37 8.45
N ARG A 439 37.88 -14.23 7.16
CA ARG A 439 38.86 -13.78 6.15
C ARG A 439 39.14 -12.28 6.23
N ILE A 440 38.11 -11.45 6.34
CA ILE A 440 38.25 -9.98 6.32
C ILE A 440 39.01 -9.47 7.54
N THR A 441 38.89 -10.14 8.70
CA THR A 441 39.65 -9.82 9.92
C THR A 441 41.16 -9.80 9.67
N LYS A 442 41.68 -10.78 8.91
CA LYS A 442 43.11 -10.87 8.56
C LYS A 442 43.50 -10.02 7.34
N ASN A 443 42.59 -9.90 6.36
CA ASN A 443 42.93 -9.39 5.02
C ASN A 443 42.56 -7.91 4.77
N PHE A 444 41.72 -7.26 5.59
CA PHE A 444 41.29 -5.88 5.32
C PHE A 444 42.46 -4.89 5.30
N TYR A 445 43.32 -4.91 6.32
CA TYR A 445 44.54 -4.11 6.35
C TYR A 445 45.59 -4.77 7.24
N ILE A 446 46.39 -5.65 6.64
CA ILE A 446 47.36 -6.56 7.28
C ILE A 446 48.25 -5.85 8.33
N LYS A 447 48.71 -4.62 8.04
CA LYS A 447 49.54 -3.81 8.95
C LYS A 447 48.91 -3.54 10.33
N ASN A 448 47.58 -3.61 10.45
CA ASN A 448 46.85 -3.41 11.70
C ASN A 448 45.93 -4.62 12.04
N GLU A 449 46.25 -5.84 11.59
CA GLU A 449 45.44 -7.05 11.84
C GLU A 449 45.04 -7.19 13.32
N ASP A 450 45.97 -7.00 14.25
CA ASP A 450 45.70 -7.07 15.71
C ASP A 450 44.57 -6.15 16.17
N LYS A 451 44.51 -4.92 15.63
CA LYS A 451 43.48 -3.94 15.99
C LYS A 451 42.13 -4.29 15.39
N ILE A 452 42.12 -4.92 14.22
CA ILE A 452 40.91 -5.38 13.53
C ILE A 452 40.35 -6.63 14.24
N ARG A 453 41.23 -7.56 14.63
CA ARG A 453 40.87 -8.70 15.49
C ARG A 453 40.31 -8.24 16.83
N LEU A 454 40.87 -7.17 17.43
CA LEU A 454 40.36 -6.57 18.66
C LEU A 454 38.96 -5.95 18.47
N GLY A 455 38.69 -5.25 17.36
CA GLY A 455 37.35 -4.74 17.04
C GLY A 455 36.31 -5.85 16.93
N VAL A 456 36.62 -6.93 16.18
CA VAL A 456 35.72 -8.08 16.02
C VAL A 456 35.54 -8.83 17.34
N TYR A 457 36.60 -8.96 18.16
CA TYR A 457 36.52 -9.51 19.52
C TYR A 457 35.62 -8.67 20.44
N ASN A 458 35.80 -7.35 20.46
CA ASN A 458 34.96 -6.42 21.23
C ASN A 458 33.49 -6.53 20.81
N SER A 459 33.24 -6.65 19.49
CA SER A 459 31.90 -6.82 18.93
C SER A 459 31.24 -8.10 19.45
N LEU A 460 31.90 -9.25 19.30
CA LEU A 460 31.41 -10.54 19.78
C LEU A 460 31.21 -10.57 21.30
N LYS A 461 32.12 -9.93 22.05
CA LYS A 461 31.99 -9.83 23.51
C LYS A 461 30.77 -8.99 23.91
N LEU A 462 30.61 -7.78 23.36
CA LEU A 462 29.48 -6.92 23.72
C LEU A 462 28.13 -7.54 23.33
N ILE A 463 28.07 -8.26 22.21
CA ILE A 463 26.90 -9.05 21.78
C ILE A 463 26.48 -10.08 22.85
N LEU A 464 27.43 -10.72 23.52
CA LEU A 464 27.16 -11.66 24.62
C LEU A 464 26.85 -10.92 25.94
N ASP A 465 27.64 -9.89 26.29
CA ASP A 465 27.44 -9.06 27.50
C ASP A 465 26.05 -8.37 27.50
N LYS A 466 25.50 -8.06 26.31
CA LYS A 466 24.16 -7.50 26.10
C LYS A 466 23.07 -8.55 25.79
N GLN A 467 23.41 -9.84 25.74
CA GLN A 467 22.48 -10.95 25.45
C GLN A 467 21.70 -10.81 24.13
N VAL A 468 22.29 -10.18 23.10
CA VAL A 468 21.71 -10.12 21.73
C VAL A 468 21.53 -11.52 21.16
N ILE A 469 22.44 -12.44 21.52
CA ILE A 469 22.25 -13.89 21.45
C ILE A 469 22.76 -14.51 22.76
N PRO A 470 22.18 -15.62 23.26
CA PRO A 470 22.53 -16.16 24.56
C PRO A 470 23.93 -16.80 24.62
N ASN A 471 24.39 -17.37 23.51
CA ASN A 471 25.76 -17.89 23.33
C ASN A 471 26.04 -18.18 21.84
N LEU A 472 27.33 -18.27 21.47
CA LEU A 472 27.77 -18.47 20.08
C LEU A 472 27.76 -19.93 19.60
N HIS A 473 27.62 -20.92 20.50
CA HIS A 473 27.79 -22.34 20.15
C HIS A 473 26.80 -22.87 19.08
N PRO A 474 25.48 -22.56 19.11
CA PRO A 474 24.53 -22.93 18.05
C PRO A 474 24.88 -22.38 16.65
N LEU A 475 25.72 -21.35 16.57
CA LEU A 475 26.21 -20.77 15.33
C LEU A 475 27.58 -21.34 14.95
N PHE A 476 28.60 -21.15 15.82
CA PHE A 476 29.99 -21.51 15.55
C PHE A 476 30.24 -23.02 15.45
N GLU A 477 29.56 -23.84 16.26
CA GLU A 477 29.71 -25.31 16.26
C GLU A 477 28.57 -26.03 15.51
N SER A 478 27.75 -25.29 14.77
CA SER A 478 26.59 -25.85 14.08
C SER A 478 26.98 -27.00 13.13
N PRO A 479 26.32 -28.17 13.20
CA PRO A 479 26.60 -29.29 12.29
C PRO A 479 26.22 -28.99 10.83
N LYS A 480 25.53 -27.86 10.59
CA LYS A 480 25.22 -27.34 9.24
C LYS A 480 26.35 -26.52 8.60
N LEU A 481 27.44 -26.25 9.34
CA LEU A 481 28.65 -25.66 8.80
C LEU A 481 29.65 -26.75 8.38
N ASP A 482 30.31 -26.52 7.25
CA ASP A 482 31.37 -27.40 6.76
C ASP A 482 32.54 -27.48 7.74
N ARG A 483 33.24 -28.63 7.75
CA ARG A 483 34.30 -28.91 8.72
C ARG A 483 35.45 -27.90 8.64
N GLU A 484 35.80 -27.47 7.43
CA GLU A 484 36.86 -26.50 7.19
C GLU A 484 36.50 -25.11 7.73
N LEU A 485 35.24 -24.67 7.52
CA LEU A 485 34.75 -23.42 8.07
C LEU A 485 34.70 -23.44 9.61
N ARG A 486 34.29 -24.56 10.24
CA ARG A 486 34.35 -24.68 11.70
C ARG A 486 35.76 -24.64 12.26
N ASN A 487 36.74 -25.23 11.56
CA ASN A 487 38.15 -25.08 11.94
C ASN A 487 38.62 -23.63 11.78
N LEU A 488 38.29 -22.95 10.68
CA LEU A 488 38.61 -21.53 10.47
C LEU A 488 37.98 -20.63 11.56
N ILE A 489 36.74 -20.91 11.98
CA ILE A 489 36.06 -20.21 13.08
C ILE A 489 36.83 -20.42 14.40
N ARG A 490 37.20 -21.65 14.73
CA ARG A 490 38.01 -21.97 15.93
C ARG A 490 39.37 -21.27 15.92
N GLU A 491 40.04 -21.20 14.78
CA GLU A 491 41.35 -20.52 14.64
C GLU A 491 41.24 -19.01 14.86
N ASN A 492 40.16 -18.37 14.41
CA ASN A 492 39.96 -16.92 14.55
C ASN A 492 39.36 -16.52 15.91
N PHE A 493 38.50 -17.36 16.48
CA PHE A 493 37.63 -17.05 17.63
C PHE A 493 37.71 -18.09 18.75
N ARG A 494 38.89 -18.71 18.95
CA ARG A 494 39.18 -19.71 20.00
C ARG A 494 38.69 -19.32 21.40
N GLU A 495 38.70 -18.01 21.70
CA GLU A 495 38.27 -17.41 22.96
C GLU A 495 36.75 -17.58 23.20
N PHE A 496 35.96 -17.83 22.16
CA PHE A 496 34.50 -17.96 22.19
C PHE A 496 33.97 -19.38 21.90
N VAL A 497 34.85 -20.33 21.53
CA VAL A 497 34.47 -21.73 21.23
C VAL A 497 34.84 -22.69 22.37
N SER A 498 35.79 -22.31 23.22
CA SER A 498 36.26 -23.16 24.32
C SER A 498 35.32 -23.07 25.53
N PRO A 499 34.93 -24.19 26.18
CA PRO A 499 34.25 -24.13 27.48
C PRO A 499 35.22 -23.59 28.53
N VAL A 500 34.84 -22.51 29.23
CA VAL A 500 35.71 -21.83 30.21
C VAL A 500 35.88 -22.68 31.46
N SER A 501 36.91 -23.52 31.46
CA SER A 501 37.47 -24.11 32.67
C SER A 501 38.41 -23.10 33.33
N ASN A 502 38.36 -23.02 34.67
CA ASN A 502 39.13 -22.11 35.55
C ASN A 502 38.58 -20.66 35.66
N MET A 503 37.66 -20.48 36.60
CA MET A 503 37.64 -19.32 37.52
C MET A 503 37.74 -19.87 38.95
N PRO A 504 38.47 -19.24 39.89
CA PRO A 504 38.65 -19.79 41.25
C PRO A 504 37.35 -19.78 42.06
N GLN A 505 37.02 -20.89 42.72
CA GLN A 505 35.87 -20.98 43.62
C GLN A 505 36.24 -20.55 45.05
N THR A 506 35.49 -19.60 45.62
CA THR A 506 35.55 -19.25 47.05
C THR A 506 34.63 -20.14 47.90
N MET A 507 35.20 -21.25 48.36
CA MET A 507 34.92 -21.96 49.63
C MET A 507 33.46 -22.15 50.13
N TYR A 508 32.94 -23.37 49.92
CA TYR A 508 32.24 -24.24 50.90
C TYR A 508 30.89 -23.80 51.55
N PRO A 509 30.13 -24.72 52.20
CA PRO A 509 30.26 -26.19 52.28
C PRO A 509 29.10 -26.98 51.61
N ALA A 510 29.18 -28.31 51.63
CA ALA A 510 28.24 -29.23 50.96
C ALA A 510 27.42 -30.09 51.95
N THR A 511 26.38 -30.78 51.44
CA THR A 511 25.77 -32.07 51.89
C THR A 511 24.47 -32.29 51.08
N HIS A 512 23.97 -33.48 50.74
CA HIS A 512 24.49 -34.87 50.83
C HIS A 512 24.07 -35.63 49.54
N SER A 513 24.74 -36.75 49.23
CA SER A 513 24.39 -37.64 48.11
C SER A 513 23.65 -38.90 48.57
N ILE A 514 22.69 -39.37 47.74
CA ILE A 514 22.16 -40.74 47.79
C ILE A 514 22.11 -41.30 46.36
N GLN A 515 22.52 -42.56 46.18
CA GLN A 515 22.55 -43.30 44.91
C GLN A 515 21.24 -44.10 44.76
N ALA A 516 20.74 -44.42 43.56
CA ALA A 516 21.05 -45.63 42.75
C ALA A 516 19.74 -46.03 41.98
N PRO A 517 19.66 -47.12 41.18
CA PRO A 517 20.67 -47.95 40.52
C PRO A 517 20.43 -48.09 38.98
N ILE A 518 21.18 -48.99 38.33
CA ILE A 518 21.12 -49.35 36.89
C ILE A 518 20.39 -50.69 36.69
N PHE A 519 19.50 -50.83 35.69
CA PHE A 519 19.28 -52.03 34.86
C PHE A 519 18.55 -51.61 33.56
N LYS A 520 18.84 -51.95 32.28
CA LYS A 520 19.51 -53.03 31.49
C LYS A 520 18.51 -53.95 30.74
N LYS A 521 18.62 -53.96 29.39
CA LYS A 521 18.31 -55.08 28.45
C LYS A 521 16.81 -55.46 28.27
N GLU A 522 16.35 -56.17 27.23
CA GLU A 522 17.01 -56.82 26.07
C GLU A 522 16.08 -57.04 24.84
N ALA A 523 16.66 -57.21 23.64
CA ALA A 523 16.17 -58.02 22.49
C ALA A 523 14.85 -57.62 21.76
N ASP A 524 14.53 -58.05 20.51
CA ASP A 524 15.26 -58.93 19.58
C ASP A 524 14.94 -58.67 18.06
N GLN A 525 15.83 -59.15 17.16
CA GLN A 525 15.76 -59.49 15.71
C GLN A 525 14.55 -59.05 14.79
N ARG A 526 14.71 -58.80 13.46
CA ARG A 526 15.26 -59.71 12.41
C ARG A 526 15.70 -59.03 11.07
N ILE A 527 16.83 -59.52 10.53
CA ILE A 527 17.15 -59.85 9.10
C ILE A 527 16.97 -58.73 8.04
N THR A 528 18.04 -58.25 7.38
CA THR A 528 18.59 -58.78 6.09
C THR A 528 20.01 -58.17 5.87
N GLN A 529 21.11 -58.95 5.85
CA GLN A 529 21.97 -59.28 4.66
C GLN A 529 22.35 -58.08 3.75
N ILE A 530 23.59 -57.80 3.28
CA ILE A 530 24.95 -58.43 3.18
C ILE A 530 25.97 -57.24 3.18
N GLY A 531 27.27 -57.29 3.51
CA GLY A 531 28.24 -58.36 3.82
C GLY A 531 29.55 -58.18 3.00
N LYS A 532 30.73 -58.51 3.58
CA LYS A 532 32.14 -58.16 3.17
C LYS A 532 32.61 -56.77 3.67
N ARG A 533 33.86 -56.57 4.11
CA ARG A 533 34.98 -57.52 4.38
C ARG A 533 35.84 -56.99 5.56
N LEU A 534 36.52 -57.91 6.25
CA LEU A 534 37.59 -57.63 7.23
C LEU A 534 38.98 -57.62 6.55
N GLU A 535 40.03 -57.50 7.37
CA GLU A 535 41.48 -57.66 7.08
C GLU A 535 42.18 -56.42 6.46
N ASN A 536 43.40 -56.03 6.84
CA ASN A 536 44.33 -56.48 7.91
C ASN A 536 45.38 -55.35 8.23
N ILE A 537 45.94 -55.24 9.45
CA ILE A 537 47.34 -55.62 9.87
C ILE A 537 48.44 -54.91 9.00
N ASP A 538 49.46 -54.20 9.51
CA ASP A 538 50.29 -54.46 10.73
C ASP A 538 51.00 -53.24 11.39
N VAL A 539 51.69 -53.51 12.52
CA VAL A 539 52.97 -52.99 13.10
C VAL A 539 53.55 -51.61 12.68
N GLY A 540 54.17 -50.82 13.59
CA GLY A 540 54.39 -51.02 15.04
C GLY A 540 55.68 -50.36 15.60
N ALA A 541 55.89 -50.48 16.92
CA ALA A 541 57.00 -49.93 17.75
C ALA A 541 57.12 -48.38 17.80
N GLY A 542 57.55 -47.71 18.88
CA GLY A 542 57.94 -48.08 20.27
C GLY A 542 58.42 -46.79 20.98
N VAL A 543 58.88 -46.72 22.24
CA VAL A 543 58.90 -47.61 23.43
C VAL A 543 59.43 -46.76 24.62
N LEU A 544 58.77 -46.77 25.79
CA LEU A 544 59.26 -46.37 27.16
C LEU A 544 59.85 -44.93 27.38
N ALA A 545 59.46 -44.12 28.38
CA ALA A 545 59.54 -44.24 29.87
C ALA A 545 60.98 -44.05 30.45
N ALA A 546 61.26 -43.39 31.58
CA ALA A 546 60.48 -42.52 32.52
C ALA A 546 61.43 -41.79 33.54
N ASN A 547 60.86 -41.00 34.47
CA ASN A 547 61.44 -40.48 35.75
C ASN A 547 62.50 -39.33 35.62
N SER A 548 62.36 -38.19 36.33
CA SER A 548 62.68 -37.86 37.75
C SER A 548 64.18 -37.58 38.00
N SER A 549 64.67 -36.62 38.82
CA SER A 549 64.11 -36.01 40.04
C SER A 549 64.77 -34.66 40.45
N THR A 550 64.01 -33.73 41.06
CA THR A 550 64.31 -32.88 42.27
C THR A 550 65.57 -31.96 42.41
N ILE A 551 65.50 -31.05 43.41
CA ILE A 551 66.58 -30.24 44.08
C ILE A 551 66.98 -28.90 43.40
N SER A 552 67.17 -27.75 44.08
CA SER A 552 66.67 -27.22 45.40
C SER A 552 67.12 -25.74 45.64
N LEU A 553 66.31 -24.92 46.34
CA LEU A 553 66.69 -23.73 47.16
C LEU A 553 67.36 -22.54 46.40
N VAL A 554 67.36 -21.27 46.83
CA VAL A 554 66.92 -20.54 48.05
C VAL A 554 66.17 -19.23 47.59
N ASP A 555 65.93 -18.09 48.27
CA ASP A 555 66.32 -17.49 49.58
C ASP A 555 65.30 -16.43 50.11
N ASP A 556 65.67 -15.71 51.19
CA ASP A 556 65.02 -14.61 51.96
C ASP A 556 64.83 -13.23 51.23
N ASP A 557 64.24 -12.13 51.76
CA ASP A 557 63.85 -11.72 53.15
C ASP A 557 62.55 -10.82 53.18
N SER A 558 62.11 -10.51 54.40
CA SER A 558 60.96 -9.76 54.97
C SER A 558 60.80 -8.24 54.62
N LYS A 559 59.85 -7.42 55.14
CA LYS A 559 58.98 -7.42 56.36
C LYS A 559 57.74 -6.46 56.23
N VAL A 560 56.94 -6.24 57.31
CA VAL A 560 55.59 -5.58 57.30
C VAL A 560 55.43 -4.44 58.34
N ALA A 561 54.67 -3.36 58.02
CA ALA A 561 54.03 -2.35 58.93
C ALA A 561 53.06 -1.44 58.12
N THR A 562 51.72 -1.33 58.30
CA THR A 562 50.81 -0.79 59.37
C THR A 562 50.56 0.75 59.40
N ILE A 563 49.43 1.20 58.79
CA ILE A 563 48.20 1.83 59.39
C ILE A 563 48.42 2.68 60.68
N PRO A 564 47.93 3.96 60.85
CA PRO A 564 46.48 4.27 60.95
C PRO A 564 45.91 5.71 60.65
N THR A 565 44.57 5.74 60.49
CA THR A 565 43.52 6.75 60.84
C THR A 565 43.58 8.27 60.51
N GLU A 566 42.52 8.72 59.81
CA GLU A 566 41.57 9.84 60.06
C GLU A 566 41.94 11.11 60.85
N SER A 567 41.45 12.27 60.37
CA SER A 567 41.12 13.48 61.15
C SER A 567 40.08 14.35 60.40
N LEU A 568 39.31 15.18 61.11
CA LEU A 568 38.28 16.09 60.55
C LEU A 568 38.70 17.58 60.62
N GLU A 569 37.86 18.43 59.99
CA GLU A 569 37.36 19.73 60.50
C GLU A 569 38.02 21.08 60.08
N ARG A 570 37.17 22.12 59.98
CA ARG A 570 37.42 23.59 59.94
C ARG A 570 37.92 24.25 58.62
N GLU A 571 37.58 25.50 58.26
CA GLU A 571 36.54 26.46 58.72
C GLU A 571 36.25 27.59 57.66
N THR A 572 35.34 28.51 58.01
CA THR A 572 34.94 29.84 57.42
C THR A 572 36.11 30.83 57.15
N GLU A 573 36.01 32.01 56.48
CA GLU A 573 35.02 32.82 55.71
C GLU A 573 35.81 33.80 54.76
N ALA A 574 35.36 34.85 54.04
CA ALA A 574 34.11 35.64 53.83
C ALA A 574 34.11 36.18 52.35
N VAL A 575 33.09 36.73 51.66
CA VAL A 575 32.01 37.76 51.85
C VAL A 575 32.42 39.23 51.52
N PHE A 576 31.53 39.93 50.75
CA PHE A 576 31.48 41.32 50.20
C PHE A 576 31.78 41.45 48.68
N SER A 577 31.03 42.21 47.85
CA SER A 577 29.65 42.78 47.92
C SER A 577 29.22 43.32 46.53
N ASP A 578 27.92 43.55 46.32
CA ASP A 578 27.31 44.09 45.08
C ASP A 578 27.55 45.60 44.84
N GLU A 579 27.40 46.07 43.58
CA GLU A 579 26.37 47.06 43.18
C GLU A 579 26.29 47.31 41.64
N ASP A 580 25.25 48.02 41.21
CA ASP A 580 24.64 48.10 39.87
C ASP A 580 25.46 48.67 38.68
N GLY A 581 25.01 48.36 37.45
CA GLY A 581 25.42 49.05 36.21
C GLY A 581 24.69 48.57 34.95
N GLU A 582 23.96 49.47 34.25
CA GLU A 582 23.17 49.12 33.06
C GLU A 582 23.94 49.10 31.72
N ASN A 583 23.32 48.38 30.76
CA ASN A 583 23.16 48.71 29.34
C ASN A 583 24.15 48.22 28.25
N LEU A 584 23.51 47.65 27.21
CA LEU A 584 23.89 47.53 25.79
C LEU A 584 25.08 46.64 25.34
N GLY A 585 24.76 45.51 24.68
CA GLY A 585 25.77 44.64 24.04
C GLY A 585 25.19 43.44 23.25
N ARG A 586 24.30 43.68 22.28
CA ARG A 586 23.70 42.59 21.46
C ARG A 586 24.70 42.04 20.43
N CYS A 587 24.95 40.72 20.45
CA CYS A 587 25.40 39.98 19.27
C CYS A 587 24.84 38.54 19.31
N THR A 588 24.48 38.00 18.14
CA THR A 588 23.74 36.74 17.99
C THR A 588 24.63 35.51 18.15
N LYS A 589 24.13 34.50 18.88
CA LYS A 589 24.60 33.11 18.75
C LYS A 589 23.74 32.40 17.68
N ASN A 590 24.38 31.55 16.89
CA ASN A 590 23.67 30.60 16.05
C ASN A 590 23.14 29.44 16.89
N GLU A 591 22.00 28.87 16.49
CA GLU A 591 21.45 27.66 17.11
C GLU A 591 22.14 26.42 16.50
N GLU A 592 22.97 25.74 17.30
CA GLU A 592 23.41 24.38 16.99
C GLU A 592 22.33 23.40 17.46
N ASN A 593 21.61 22.78 16.53
CA ASN A 593 20.62 21.74 16.84
C ASN A 593 21.33 20.46 17.32
N THR A 594 21.39 20.27 18.63
CA THR A 594 21.85 19.03 19.28
C THR A 594 20.75 17.97 19.25
N ASP A 595 20.72 17.20 18.16
CA ASP A 595 19.71 16.17 17.85
C ASP A 595 20.08 14.79 18.45
N ASP A 596 20.33 14.75 19.77
CA ASP A 596 20.89 13.59 20.51
C ASP A 596 20.09 13.25 21.81
N ASP A 597 18.86 13.76 21.92
CA ASP A 597 18.03 13.75 23.16
C ASP A 597 17.16 12.47 23.33
N ASP A 598 17.75 11.28 23.13
CA ASP A 598 17.05 9.97 23.23
C ASP A 598 17.84 8.92 24.06
N ASP A 599 18.91 9.33 24.76
CA ASP A 599 19.86 8.44 25.44
C ASP A 599 19.59 8.32 26.97
N LEU A 600 18.55 7.57 27.35
CA LEU A 600 18.29 7.19 28.75
C LEU A 600 18.89 5.81 29.10
N PRO A 601 19.68 5.68 30.19
CA PRO A 601 20.44 4.46 30.45
C PRO A 601 19.58 3.28 30.91
N LEU A 602 19.77 2.12 30.24
CA LEU A 602 19.13 0.81 30.48
C LEU A 602 19.42 0.14 31.84
N SER A 603 19.75 0.89 32.89
CA SER A 603 20.18 0.37 34.20
C SER A 603 19.05 0.20 35.23
N LYS A 604 17.80 0.54 34.90
CA LYS A 604 16.67 0.59 35.85
C LYS A 604 15.42 -0.25 35.52
N VAL A 605 15.50 -1.23 34.61
CA VAL A 605 14.41 -2.23 34.42
C VAL A 605 14.96 -3.65 34.55
N ARG A 606 14.67 -4.28 35.70
CA ARG A 606 14.81 -5.72 35.96
C ARG A 606 13.53 -6.22 36.64
N LEU A 607 13.37 -7.54 36.68
CA LEU A 607 12.29 -8.30 37.35
C LEU A 607 10.93 -8.35 36.62
N LYS A 608 10.83 -9.24 35.61
CA LYS A 608 9.76 -10.25 35.58
C LYS A 608 10.10 -11.42 34.63
N GLU A 609 11.03 -12.27 35.07
CA GLU A 609 11.11 -13.63 34.52
C GLU A 609 9.84 -14.40 34.92
N LYS A 610 9.30 -15.21 33.99
CA LYS A 610 8.22 -16.16 34.32
C LYS A 610 8.85 -17.46 34.84
N PRO A 611 8.31 -18.10 35.90
CA PRO A 611 8.83 -19.38 36.37
C PRO A 611 8.71 -20.49 35.32
N VAL A 612 9.61 -21.48 35.43
CA VAL A 612 9.37 -22.80 34.84
C VAL A 612 8.19 -23.44 35.57
N PRO A 613 7.16 -23.95 34.87
CA PRO A 613 6.01 -24.58 35.53
C PRO A 613 6.40 -25.91 36.17
N GLU A 614 5.79 -26.20 37.32
CA GLU A 614 5.87 -27.50 37.99
C GLU A 614 5.26 -28.61 37.11
N LYS A 615 5.70 -29.86 37.32
CA LYS A 615 5.07 -31.02 36.66
C LYS A 615 3.70 -31.25 37.27
N VAL A 616 2.65 -30.85 36.56
CA VAL A 616 1.27 -31.20 36.89
C VAL A 616 1.04 -32.68 36.61
N GLU A 617 0.68 -33.46 37.62
CA GLU A 617 0.29 -34.86 37.46
C GLU A 617 -1.09 -34.95 36.78
N LEU A 618 -1.20 -35.81 35.77
CA LEU A 618 -2.43 -36.03 35.00
C LEU A 618 -3.00 -37.43 35.28
N PRO A 619 -4.33 -37.63 35.15
CA PRO A 619 -4.95 -38.94 35.33
C PRO A 619 -4.37 -40.00 34.39
N GLU A 620 -4.15 -41.22 34.90
CA GLU A 620 -3.55 -42.35 34.16
C GLU A 620 -4.18 -42.56 32.77
N ALA A 621 -5.50 -42.40 32.68
CA ALA A 621 -6.29 -42.56 31.45
C ALA A 621 -5.91 -41.62 30.29
N ILE A 622 -5.13 -40.56 30.53
CA ILE A 622 -4.58 -39.66 29.49
C ILE A 622 -3.09 -39.35 29.64
N ALA A 623 -2.45 -39.70 30.76
CA ALA A 623 -1.07 -39.31 31.05
C ALA A 623 -0.09 -39.80 29.97
N GLU A 624 -0.17 -41.09 29.61
CA GLU A 624 0.71 -41.69 28.59
C GLU A 624 0.47 -41.06 27.20
N SER A 625 -0.79 -40.99 26.74
CA SER A 625 -1.09 -40.48 25.40
C SER A 625 -0.82 -38.97 25.27
N PHE A 626 -0.99 -38.20 26.35
CA PHE A 626 -0.60 -36.79 26.38
C PHE A 626 0.93 -36.60 26.37
N GLU A 627 1.70 -37.33 27.19
CA GLU A 627 3.16 -37.25 27.18
C GLU A 627 3.74 -37.68 25.81
N ILE A 628 3.16 -38.72 25.19
CA ILE A 628 3.49 -39.15 23.83
C ILE A 628 3.18 -38.04 22.80
N PHE A 629 2.06 -37.32 22.93
CA PHE A 629 1.75 -36.18 22.07
C PHE A 629 2.71 -34.99 22.28
N VAL A 630 2.95 -34.59 23.53
CA VAL A 630 3.87 -33.50 23.91
C VAL A 630 5.29 -33.77 23.39
N THR A 631 5.71 -35.03 23.41
CA THR A 631 7.02 -35.49 22.94
C THR A 631 7.10 -35.62 21.41
N LYS A 632 6.13 -36.28 20.76
CA LYS A 632 6.22 -36.66 19.33
C LYS A 632 5.48 -35.71 18.38
N ARG A 633 4.63 -34.81 18.89
CA ARG A 633 4.08 -33.61 18.24
C ARG A 633 3.55 -33.81 16.81
N ASN A 634 2.86 -34.92 16.56
CA ASN A 634 2.31 -35.25 15.24
C ASN A 634 0.83 -35.68 15.31
N SER A 635 0.15 -35.63 14.17
CA SER A 635 -1.30 -35.90 14.05
C SER A 635 -1.72 -37.27 14.57
N PHE A 636 -0.95 -38.34 14.36
CA PHE A 636 -1.31 -39.67 14.84
C PHE A 636 -1.30 -39.74 16.38
N THR A 637 -0.28 -39.15 17.01
CA THR A 637 -0.22 -39.08 18.48
C THR A 637 -1.26 -38.14 19.08
N TRP A 638 -1.64 -37.11 18.34
CA TRP A 638 -2.70 -36.19 18.72
C TRP A 638 -4.08 -36.83 18.64
N GLU A 639 -4.38 -37.55 17.55
CA GLU A 639 -5.62 -38.31 17.36
C GLU A 639 -5.79 -39.41 18.41
N ALA A 640 -4.70 -40.05 18.84
CA ALA A 640 -4.70 -41.00 19.96
C ALA A 640 -5.13 -40.31 21.28
N PHE A 641 -4.44 -39.25 21.69
CA PHE A 641 -4.81 -38.49 22.89
C PHE A 641 -6.24 -37.94 22.84
N LEU A 642 -6.69 -37.40 21.70
CA LEU A 642 -8.05 -36.90 21.52
C LEU A 642 -9.11 -37.98 21.75
N LYS A 643 -8.81 -39.23 21.35
CA LYS A 643 -9.71 -40.37 21.55
C LYS A 643 -9.92 -40.66 23.03
N ASP A 644 -8.84 -40.68 23.82
CA ASP A 644 -8.89 -40.90 25.25
C ASP A 644 -9.59 -39.73 25.96
N PHE A 645 -9.11 -38.51 25.69
CA PHE A 645 -9.57 -37.26 26.30
C PHE A 645 -11.07 -36.98 26.06
N ARG A 646 -11.62 -37.31 24.88
CA ARG A 646 -13.06 -37.13 24.57
C ARG A 646 -13.97 -37.92 25.51
N THR A 647 -13.50 -39.05 26.05
CA THR A 647 -14.31 -39.92 26.92
C THR A 647 -14.39 -39.46 28.37
N LEU A 648 -13.47 -38.62 28.82
CA LEU A 648 -13.36 -38.19 30.22
C LEU A 648 -14.63 -37.47 30.72
N PRO A 649 -15.20 -37.88 31.88
CA PRO A 649 -16.25 -37.11 32.52
C PRO A 649 -15.68 -35.84 33.16
N ALA A 650 -16.54 -34.84 33.38
CA ALA A 650 -16.16 -33.51 33.88
C ALA A 650 -15.61 -33.47 35.32
N SER A 651 -15.47 -34.62 35.98
CA SER A 651 -15.00 -34.79 37.35
C SER A 651 -13.63 -35.47 37.45
N THR A 652 -12.99 -35.83 36.33
CA THR A 652 -11.70 -36.55 36.31
C THR A 652 -10.50 -35.62 36.14
N LEU A 653 -10.72 -34.35 35.79
CA LEU A 653 -9.69 -33.32 35.71
C LEU A 653 -10.10 -32.14 36.60
N ASP A 654 -9.18 -31.65 37.42
CA ASP A 654 -9.32 -30.35 38.05
C ASP A 654 -9.00 -29.19 37.06
N GLU A 655 -9.26 -27.96 37.49
CA GLU A 655 -9.08 -26.77 36.67
C GLU A 655 -7.59 -26.50 36.32
N THR A 656 -6.65 -26.87 37.19
CA THR A 656 -5.21 -26.71 36.94
C THR A 656 -4.70 -27.75 35.93
N GLN A 657 -5.14 -29.00 36.05
CA GLN A 657 -4.85 -30.07 35.10
C GLN A 657 -5.43 -29.77 33.71
N LEU A 658 -6.68 -29.29 33.66
CA LEU A 658 -7.34 -28.92 32.41
C LEU A 658 -6.63 -27.72 31.74
N ASN A 659 -6.30 -26.67 32.50
CA ASN A 659 -5.56 -25.52 31.99
C ASN A 659 -4.12 -25.86 31.54
N TYR A 660 -3.47 -26.84 32.19
CA TYR A 660 -2.17 -27.37 31.76
C TYR A 660 -2.28 -28.10 30.41
N VAL A 661 -3.28 -28.99 30.25
CA VAL A 661 -3.54 -29.69 28.99
C VAL A 661 -3.88 -28.71 27.86
N ILE A 662 -4.74 -27.72 28.12
CA ILE A 662 -5.10 -26.67 27.16
C ILE A 662 -3.87 -25.87 26.73
N SER A 663 -3.10 -25.36 27.68
CA SER A 663 -1.97 -24.46 27.40
C SER A 663 -0.87 -25.15 26.59
N ASN A 664 -0.53 -26.40 26.94
CA ASN A 664 0.45 -27.19 26.19
C ASN A 664 -0.09 -27.59 24.81
N THR A 665 -1.38 -27.95 24.70
CA THR A 665 -2.02 -28.23 23.40
C THR A 665 -1.95 -27.03 22.47
N VAL A 666 -2.44 -25.86 22.90
CA VAL A 666 -2.48 -24.63 22.08
C VAL A 666 -1.06 -24.20 21.66
N LEU A 667 -0.08 -24.34 22.56
CA LEU A 667 1.34 -24.13 22.23
C LEU A 667 1.82 -25.07 21.12
N ILE A 668 1.64 -26.39 21.27
CA ILE A 668 2.10 -27.39 20.29
C ILE A 668 1.38 -27.21 18.94
N LEU A 669 0.07 -26.95 18.94
CA LEU A 669 -0.68 -26.70 17.71
C LEU A 669 -0.16 -25.45 16.98
N ARG A 670 0.23 -24.38 17.70
CA ARG A 670 0.81 -23.18 17.07
C ARG A 670 2.27 -23.34 16.64
N GLU A 671 3.08 -24.07 17.40
CA GLU A 671 4.47 -24.37 17.05
C GLU A 671 4.61 -25.35 15.87
N THR A 672 3.60 -26.19 15.62
CA THR A 672 3.63 -27.20 14.54
C THR A 672 2.90 -26.77 13.27
N LEU A 673 2.07 -25.72 13.32
CA LEU A 673 1.47 -25.12 12.12
C LEU A 673 2.51 -24.25 11.39
N PRO A 674 2.69 -24.38 10.06
CA PRO A 674 3.64 -23.55 9.33
C PRO A 674 3.26 -22.06 9.34
N GLN A 675 4.23 -21.16 9.60
CA GLN A 675 4.04 -19.71 9.43
C GLN A 675 4.07 -19.28 7.95
N GLN A 676 4.44 -20.18 7.03
CA GLN A 676 4.45 -19.98 5.59
C GLN A 676 4.08 -21.31 4.91
N ASN A 677 3.40 -21.24 3.75
CA ASN A 677 3.01 -22.41 2.95
C ASN A 677 2.10 -23.43 3.69
N VAL A 678 1.12 -22.95 4.46
CA VAL A 678 0.06 -23.78 5.08
C VAL A 678 -0.77 -24.51 4.02
N PHE A 679 -0.97 -23.89 2.87
CA PHE A 679 -1.75 -24.41 1.76
C PHE A 679 -0.90 -25.20 0.76
N SER A 680 -1.54 -26.11 0.03
CA SER A 680 -0.86 -27.00 -0.91
C SER A 680 -0.31 -26.27 -2.13
N GLU A 681 0.97 -26.54 -2.43
CA GLU A 681 1.69 -26.12 -3.64
C GLU A 681 0.97 -26.54 -4.94
N SER A 682 0.12 -27.58 -4.90
CA SER A 682 -0.59 -28.12 -6.06
C SER A 682 -2.06 -28.43 -5.75
N LYS A 683 -2.98 -27.79 -6.48
CA LYS A 683 -4.42 -28.05 -6.39
C LYS A 683 -4.83 -29.43 -6.93
N THR A 684 -3.91 -30.20 -7.53
CA THR A 684 -4.22 -31.44 -8.26
C THR A 684 -3.39 -32.65 -7.85
N GLU A 685 -2.16 -32.51 -7.37
CA GLU A 685 -1.31 -33.67 -7.02
C GLU A 685 -1.67 -34.27 -5.65
N GLU A 686 -1.84 -35.58 -5.59
CA GLU A 686 -2.26 -36.26 -4.36
C GLU A 686 -1.24 -36.13 -3.22
N LYS A 687 0.06 -36.27 -3.52
CA LYS A 687 1.15 -36.15 -2.53
C LYS A 687 1.18 -34.75 -1.91
N CYS A 688 1.07 -33.72 -2.73
CA CYS A 688 1.09 -32.31 -2.31
C CYS A 688 -0.16 -31.95 -1.49
N LEU A 689 -1.33 -32.45 -1.89
CA LEU A 689 -2.59 -32.28 -1.15
C LEU A 689 -2.51 -32.97 0.22
N ALA A 690 -2.08 -34.24 0.27
CA ALA A 690 -1.94 -35.00 1.51
C ALA A 690 -0.91 -34.40 2.49
N LYS A 691 0.25 -33.93 1.97
CA LYS A 691 1.28 -33.20 2.74
C LYS A 691 0.71 -31.96 3.42
N SER A 692 -0.18 -31.21 2.76
CA SER A 692 -0.73 -29.97 3.34
C SER A 692 -1.68 -30.19 4.54
N ILE A 693 -2.18 -31.42 4.74
CA ILE A 693 -3.10 -31.76 5.84
C ILE A 693 -2.52 -32.79 6.84
N SER A 694 -1.18 -32.81 6.99
CA SER A 694 -0.48 -33.73 7.89
C SER A 694 -0.13 -33.16 9.28
N TYR A 695 -0.27 -31.85 9.50
CA TYR A 695 0.07 -31.18 10.77
C TYR A 695 -0.98 -31.44 11.87
N PRO A 696 -0.61 -31.43 13.17
CA PRO A 696 -1.51 -31.79 14.29
C PRO A 696 -2.89 -31.14 14.28
N LEU A 697 -3.02 -29.87 13.89
CA LEU A 697 -4.33 -29.19 13.78
C LEU A 697 -5.28 -29.91 12.80
N TYR A 698 -4.76 -30.48 11.70
CA TYR A 698 -5.53 -31.30 10.77
C TYR A 698 -5.88 -32.69 11.34
N GLY A 699 -5.17 -33.16 12.36
CA GLY A 699 -5.56 -34.34 13.15
C GLY A 699 -6.79 -34.08 14.01
N LEU A 700 -6.94 -32.86 14.59
CA LEU A 700 -8.20 -32.45 15.23
C LEU A 700 -9.35 -32.48 14.22
N PHE A 701 -9.15 -31.92 13.02
CA PHE A 701 -10.20 -31.89 12.00
C PHE A 701 -10.57 -33.29 11.47
N ARG A 702 -9.60 -34.20 11.34
CA ARG A 702 -9.84 -35.62 11.03
C ARG A 702 -10.66 -36.30 12.12
N PHE A 703 -10.25 -36.14 13.37
CA PHE A 703 -10.95 -36.69 14.53
C PHE A 703 -12.39 -36.19 14.64
N LEU A 704 -12.65 -34.89 14.46
CA LEU A 704 -13.99 -34.30 14.44
C LEU A 704 -14.83 -34.75 13.22
N TYR A 705 -14.19 -34.98 12.06
CA TYR A 705 -14.86 -35.47 10.84
C TYR A 705 -15.29 -36.94 10.96
N GLU A 706 -14.54 -37.75 11.70
CA GLU A 706 -14.82 -39.17 11.93
C GLU A 706 -15.78 -39.42 13.10
N ASN A 707 -15.82 -38.52 14.09
CA ASN A 707 -16.56 -38.72 15.35
C ASN A 707 -17.56 -37.55 15.59
N GLU A 708 -18.82 -37.75 15.22
CA GLU A 708 -19.88 -36.72 15.30
C GLU A 708 -20.69 -36.70 16.62
N ASP A 709 -20.39 -37.58 17.57
CA ASP A 709 -21.10 -37.69 18.86
C ASP A 709 -20.92 -36.49 19.79
N LYS A 710 -21.87 -36.27 20.71
CA LYS A 710 -21.79 -35.18 21.71
C LYS A 710 -20.62 -35.38 22.69
N SER A 711 -19.58 -34.56 22.54
CA SER A 711 -18.40 -34.54 23.40
C SER A 711 -18.71 -34.14 24.85
N LYS A 712 -17.86 -34.56 25.79
CA LYS A 712 -17.93 -34.19 27.21
C LYS A 712 -17.34 -32.80 27.48
N LYS A 713 -17.70 -32.18 28.62
CA LYS A 713 -17.28 -30.81 28.99
C LYS A 713 -15.76 -30.54 28.85
N PRO A 714 -14.83 -31.40 29.29
CA PRO A 714 -13.38 -31.12 29.15
C PRO A 714 -12.95 -30.95 27.69
N PHE A 715 -13.49 -31.78 26.79
CA PHE A 715 -13.25 -31.68 25.35
C PHE A 715 -13.88 -30.42 24.75
N GLN A 716 -15.07 -30.02 25.22
CA GLN A 716 -15.71 -28.77 24.76
C GLN A 716 -14.89 -27.54 25.17
N SER A 717 -14.41 -27.47 26.42
CA SER A 717 -13.52 -26.41 26.88
C SER A 717 -12.20 -26.37 26.10
N LEU A 718 -11.59 -27.53 25.84
CA LEU A 718 -10.38 -27.62 25.02
C LEU A 718 -10.63 -27.13 23.57
N LEU A 719 -11.78 -27.46 22.98
CA LEU A 719 -12.12 -27.02 21.62
C LEU A 719 -12.39 -25.50 21.58
N SER A 720 -13.04 -24.93 22.59
CA SER A 720 -13.26 -23.48 22.77
C SER A 720 -11.91 -22.73 22.74
N GLU A 721 -11.01 -23.08 23.66
CA GLU A 721 -9.68 -22.48 23.78
C GLU A 721 -8.82 -22.62 22.52
N ILE A 722 -8.91 -23.75 21.81
CA ILE A 722 -8.24 -23.91 20.51
C ILE A 722 -8.80 -22.92 19.48
N CYS A 723 -10.13 -22.77 19.39
CA CYS A 723 -10.77 -21.90 18.40
C CYS A 723 -10.65 -20.40 18.73
N GLU A 724 -10.58 -20.04 20.01
CA GLU A 724 -10.36 -18.68 20.49
C GLU A 724 -8.90 -18.22 20.31
N ARG A 725 -7.93 -19.12 20.56
CA ARG A 725 -6.50 -18.76 20.55
C ARG A 725 -5.81 -19.03 19.22
N LEU A 726 -6.41 -19.86 18.36
CA LEU A 726 -6.02 -20.07 16.96
C LEU A 726 -7.18 -19.63 16.04
N SER A 727 -7.22 -18.34 15.70
CA SER A 727 -8.21 -17.74 14.79
C SER A 727 -8.22 -18.38 13.40
N GLU A 728 -7.13 -19.04 13.02
CA GLU A 728 -6.94 -19.77 11.77
C GLU A 728 -7.84 -21.04 11.66
N THR A 729 -8.29 -21.56 12.80
CA THR A 729 -8.95 -22.88 12.90
C THR A 729 -10.17 -23.03 12.00
N GLY A 730 -11.02 -22.01 11.91
CA GLY A 730 -12.29 -22.07 11.17
C GLY A 730 -12.10 -22.29 9.66
N TYR A 731 -11.26 -21.48 9.01
CA TYR A 731 -11.01 -21.63 7.58
C TYR A 731 -10.10 -22.80 7.24
N LEU A 732 -9.17 -23.17 8.13
CA LEU A 732 -8.35 -24.37 7.93
C LEU A 732 -9.18 -25.66 8.00
N LEU A 733 -10.29 -25.69 8.76
CA LEU A 733 -11.27 -26.78 8.67
C LEU A 733 -12.02 -26.79 7.31
N LEU A 734 -12.45 -25.64 6.79
CA LEU A 734 -13.11 -25.57 5.48
C LEU A 734 -12.17 -26.05 4.35
N TYR A 735 -10.90 -25.62 4.39
CA TYR A 735 -9.83 -26.07 3.51
C TYR A 735 -9.54 -27.58 3.66
N PHE A 736 -9.45 -28.08 4.90
CA PHE A 736 -9.31 -29.51 5.20
C PHE A 736 -10.43 -30.33 4.58
N MET A 737 -11.70 -29.96 4.77
CA MET A 737 -12.84 -30.73 4.25
C MET A 737 -12.78 -30.85 2.73
N LYS A 738 -12.44 -29.77 2.02
CA LYS A 738 -12.28 -29.78 0.55
C LYS A 738 -11.19 -30.76 0.10
N ILE A 739 -10.04 -30.77 0.77
CA ILE A 739 -8.93 -31.68 0.45
C ILE A 739 -9.26 -33.11 0.85
N HIS A 740 -9.81 -33.33 2.04
CA HIS A 740 -10.16 -34.65 2.55
C HIS A 740 -11.15 -35.35 1.61
N CYS A 741 -12.23 -34.66 1.22
CA CYS A 741 -13.17 -35.17 0.22
C CYS A 741 -12.46 -35.54 -1.09
N LYS A 742 -11.60 -34.64 -1.62
CA LYS A 742 -10.87 -34.85 -2.87
C LYS A 742 -9.87 -36.02 -2.82
N LEU A 743 -9.31 -36.33 -1.66
CA LEU A 743 -8.43 -37.49 -1.46
C LEU A 743 -9.25 -38.80 -1.33
N GLN A 744 -10.35 -38.80 -0.58
CA GLN A 744 -11.18 -39.99 -0.42
C GLN A 744 -11.87 -40.40 -1.74
N THR A 745 -12.44 -39.45 -2.49
CA THR A 745 -13.06 -39.73 -3.80
C THR A 745 -12.07 -40.23 -4.87
N ARG A 746 -10.76 -40.08 -4.65
CA ARG A 746 -9.71 -40.67 -5.50
C ARG A 746 -9.37 -42.11 -5.10
N LYS A 747 -9.31 -42.38 -3.80
CA LYS A 747 -9.06 -43.73 -3.25
C LYS A 747 -10.22 -44.67 -3.53
N ASN A 748 -11.46 -44.17 -3.50
CA ASN A 748 -12.64 -44.93 -3.89
C ASN A 748 -13.60 -44.05 -4.71
N ALA A 749 -13.67 -44.31 -6.02
CA ALA A 749 -14.56 -43.59 -6.94
C ALA A 749 -16.06 -43.87 -6.71
N GLN A 750 -16.42 -44.89 -5.93
CA GLN A 750 -17.81 -45.14 -5.51
C GLN A 750 -18.18 -44.37 -4.23
N GLN A 751 -17.22 -43.76 -3.54
CA GLN A 751 -17.48 -42.99 -2.33
C GLN A 751 -17.97 -41.58 -2.69
N SER A 752 -19.18 -41.23 -2.22
CA SER A 752 -19.76 -39.91 -2.44
C SER A 752 -18.89 -38.79 -1.85
N TYR A 753 -18.82 -37.64 -2.53
CA TYR A 753 -18.22 -36.42 -2.01
C TYR A 753 -19.03 -35.90 -0.81
N GLN A 754 -18.45 -35.88 0.40
CA GLN A 754 -19.16 -35.58 1.66
C GLN A 754 -18.53 -34.42 2.43
N PHE A 755 -18.87 -33.18 2.05
CA PHE A 755 -18.43 -31.98 2.77
C PHE A 755 -19.30 -31.77 4.01
N LYS A 756 -18.91 -32.38 5.14
CA LYS A 756 -19.72 -32.45 6.37
C LYS A 756 -19.86 -31.08 7.08
N THR A 757 -20.89 -30.32 6.72
CA THR A 757 -21.22 -29.04 7.40
C THR A 757 -21.57 -29.20 8.88
N THR A 758 -21.91 -30.42 9.34
CA THR A 758 -22.05 -30.79 10.76
C THR A 758 -20.75 -30.63 11.55
N VAL A 759 -19.59 -30.84 10.92
CA VAL A 759 -18.27 -30.70 11.56
C VAL A 759 -17.91 -29.23 11.74
N TYR A 760 -18.18 -28.40 10.72
CA TYR A 760 -17.99 -26.96 10.81
C TYR A 760 -18.89 -26.32 11.89
N ARG A 761 -20.14 -26.78 12.01
CA ARG A 761 -21.06 -26.40 13.08
C ARG A 761 -20.47 -26.61 14.48
N GLN A 762 -19.78 -27.72 14.75
CA GLN A 762 -19.17 -27.97 16.06
C GLN A 762 -18.10 -26.92 16.42
N ILE A 763 -17.39 -26.38 15.43
CA ILE A 763 -16.42 -25.28 15.64
C ILE A 763 -17.15 -23.94 15.85
N CYS A 764 -18.24 -23.66 15.13
CA CYS A 764 -19.09 -22.49 15.42
C CYS A 764 -19.64 -22.54 16.85
N GLU A 765 -20.22 -23.68 17.26
CA GLU A 765 -20.76 -23.93 18.60
C GLU A 765 -19.69 -23.82 19.70
N ALA A 766 -18.45 -24.23 19.43
CA ALA A 766 -17.32 -24.02 20.34
C ALA A 766 -16.85 -22.56 20.46
N THR A 767 -17.34 -21.65 19.62
CA THR A 767 -17.05 -20.19 19.69
C THR A 767 -18.28 -19.36 20.09
N ASP A 768 -19.36 -20.02 20.55
CA ASP A 768 -20.71 -19.45 20.73
C ASP A 768 -21.20 -18.61 19.52
N GLY A 769 -20.72 -19.00 18.33
CA GLY A 769 -20.86 -18.23 17.10
C GLY A 769 -22.01 -18.71 16.22
N LYS A 770 -22.80 -17.78 15.68
CA LYS A 770 -23.77 -18.10 14.63
C LYS A 770 -23.02 -18.52 13.36
N ILE A 771 -23.39 -19.66 12.78
CA ILE A 771 -22.73 -20.26 11.61
C ILE A 771 -22.57 -19.26 10.45
N ALA A 772 -23.53 -18.35 10.24
CA ALA A 772 -23.44 -17.32 9.21
C ALA A 772 -22.30 -16.32 9.47
N SER A 773 -22.21 -15.74 10.67
CA SER A 773 -21.13 -14.81 11.03
C SER A 773 -19.76 -15.52 11.12
N CYS A 774 -19.72 -16.78 11.58
CA CYS A 774 -18.49 -17.58 11.51
C CYS A 774 -18.04 -17.77 10.07
N LEU A 775 -18.94 -18.16 9.16
CA LEU A 775 -18.60 -18.43 7.76
C LEU A 775 -18.11 -17.17 7.04
N VAL A 776 -18.73 -16.01 7.29
CA VAL A 776 -18.28 -14.72 6.78
C VAL A 776 -16.89 -14.37 7.31
N ARG A 777 -16.69 -14.42 8.65
CA ARG A 777 -15.40 -14.12 9.30
C ARG A 777 -14.28 -15.03 8.80
N ASP A 778 -14.52 -16.33 8.74
CA ASP A 778 -13.52 -17.32 8.38
C ASP A 778 -13.12 -17.18 6.91
N LEU A 779 -14.07 -16.86 6.03
CA LEU A 779 -13.80 -16.62 4.61
C LEU A 779 -13.14 -15.27 4.34
N ASP A 780 -13.45 -14.23 5.11
CA ASP A 780 -12.73 -12.94 5.13
C ASP A 780 -11.26 -13.12 5.55
N LEU A 781 -11.00 -13.94 6.58
CA LEU A 781 -9.64 -14.33 6.97
C LEU A 781 -8.94 -15.15 5.88
N LEU A 782 -9.61 -16.14 5.28
CA LEU A 782 -9.02 -16.96 4.20
C LEU A 782 -8.70 -16.16 2.94
N GLU A 783 -9.51 -15.15 2.60
CA GLU A 783 -9.28 -14.27 1.46
C GLU A 783 -7.99 -13.46 1.65
N LYS A 784 -7.81 -12.87 2.84
CA LYS A 784 -6.61 -12.12 3.25
C LYS A 784 -5.35 -12.99 3.31
N GLU A 785 -5.47 -14.23 3.78
CA GLU A 785 -4.36 -15.18 3.88
C GLU A 785 -3.99 -15.79 2.51
N ASN A 786 -4.98 -16.20 1.71
CA ASN A 786 -4.77 -16.74 0.38
C ASN A 786 -6.01 -16.68 -0.52
N THR A 787 -6.18 -15.55 -1.21
CA THR A 787 -7.19 -15.33 -2.26
C THR A 787 -7.28 -16.48 -3.27
N THR A 788 -6.14 -17.08 -3.65
CA THR A 788 -6.08 -18.20 -4.62
C THR A 788 -6.68 -19.51 -4.07
N ILE A 789 -6.70 -19.71 -2.75
CA ILE A 789 -7.38 -20.84 -2.09
C ILE A 789 -8.84 -20.48 -1.76
N TYR A 790 -9.11 -19.25 -1.31
CA TYR A 790 -10.48 -18.74 -1.13
C TYR A 790 -11.34 -18.92 -2.38
N LEU A 791 -10.90 -18.38 -3.52
CA LEU A 791 -11.61 -18.50 -4.81
C LEU A 791 -11.72 -19.96 -5.30
N TRP A 792 -10.79 -20.83 -4.90
CA TRP A 792 -10.87 -22.26 -5.20
C TRP A 792 -11.87 -23.00 -4.31
N LEU A 793 -12.11 -22.53 -3.09
CA LEU A 793 -13.05 -23.08 -2.10
C LEU A 793 -14.50 -22.64 -2.36
N LEU A 794 -14.72 -21.44 -2.93
CA LEU A 794 -16.06 -20.86 -3.17
C LEU A 794 -17.12 -21.84 -3.75
N PRO A 795 -16.84 -22.68 -4.78
CA PRO A 795 -17.84 -23.59 -5.32
C PRO A 795 -18.30 -24.69 -4.36
N ASP A 796 -17.55 -24.97 -3.29
CA ASP A 796 -18.03 -25.83 -2.20
C ASP A 796 -18.88 -25.02 -1.22
N ILE A 797 -18.44 -23.82 -0.84
CA ILE A 797 -19.19 -22.94 0.08
C ILE A 797 -20.62 -22.70 -0.42
N TYR A 798 -20.77 -22.23 -1.67
CA TYR A 798 -22.07 -21.96 -2.28
C TYR A 798 -22.88 -23.23 -2.58
N ARG A 799 -22.27 -24.42 -2.59
CA ARG A 799 -23.00 -25.69 -2.80
C ARG A 799 -23.52 -26.28 -1.49
N GLU A 800 -22.78 -26.14 -0.40
CA GLU A 800 -23.04 -26.79 0.89
C GLU A 800 -23.71 -25.85 1.91
N PHE A 801 -23.36 -24.56 1.90
CA PHE A 801 -23.96 -23.52 2.75
C PHE A 801 -25.00 -22.67 1.99
N LYS A 802 -25.75 -23.28 1.05
CA LYS A 802 -26.74 -22.62 0.18
C LYS A 802 -27.73 -21.68 0.89
N THR A 803 -28.13 -22.02 2.12
CA THR A 803 -29.09 -21.25 2.93
C THR A 803 -28.47 -20.04 3.65
N ILE A 804 -27.15 -19.89 3.58
CA ILE A 804 -26.37 -18.81 4.22
C ILE A 804 -25.67 -17.96 3.16
N ALA A 805 -25.16 -18.58 2.09
CA ALA A 805 -24.27 -17.93 1.12
C ALA A 805 -24.97 -17.33 -0.10
N ILE A 806 -26.11 -17.88 -0.54
CA ILE A 806 -26.84 -17.34 -1.70
C ILE A 806 -27.45 -15.98 -1.32
N ASN A 807 -27.27 -14.97 -2.18
CA ASN A 807 -27.66 -13.58 -1.93
C ASN A 807 -27.07 -12.97 -0.64
N ASN A 808 -25.93 -13.49 -0.17
CA ASN A 808 -25.21 -12.96 1.00
C ASN A 808 -24.29 -11.81 0.58
N THR A 809 -24.56 -10.60 1.07
CA THR A 809 -23.81 -9.40 0.65
C THR A 809 -22.39 -9.34 1.22
N ASP A 810 -22.17 -9.79 2.46
CA ASP A 810 -20.82 -9.90 3.03
C ASP A 810 -19.90 -10.79 2.17
N LEU A 811 -20.35 -12.03 1.86
CA LEU A 811 -19.60 -12.97 1.03
C LEU A 811 -19.45 -12.51 -0.42
N LEU A 812 -20.45 -11.80 -0.94
CA LEU A 812 -20.39 -11.16 -2.24
C LEU A 812 -19.28 -10.09 -2.26
N ARG A 813 -19.25 -9.19 -1.27
CA ARG A 813 -18.25 -8.12 -1.16
C ARG A 813 -16.84 -8.66 -0.97
N ILE A 814 -16.67 -9.69 -0.13
CA ILE A 814 -15.38 -10.42 0.02
C ILE A 814 -14.97 -11.03 -1.33
N THR A 815 -15.91 -11.52 -2.14
CA THR A 815 -15.61 -12.03 -3.49
C THR A 815 -15.21 -10.89 -4.44
N LEU A 816 -15.99 -9.82 -4.53
CA LEU A 816 -15.82 -8.76 -5.53
C LEU A 816 -14.53 -7.96 -5.36
N ARG A 817 -14.12 -7.67 -4.11
CA ARG A 817 -12.88 -6.92 -3.81
C ARG A 817 -11.59 -7.65 -4.16
N CYS A 818 -11.64 -8.97 -4.33
CA CYS A 818 -10.46 -9.84 -4.41
C CYS A 818 -10.26 -10.54 -5.76
N VAL A 819 -11.14 -10.30 -6.73
CA VAL A 819 -11.10 -10.95 -8.06
C VAL A 819 -10.44 -10.07 -9.12
N ASP A 820 -9.64 -10.66 -9.99
CA ASP A 820 -9.25 -10.08 -11.28
C ASP A 820 -10.15 -10.57 -12.43
N ALA A 821 -9.95 -10.03 -13.64
CA ALA A 821 -10.72 -10.43 -14.83
C ALA A 821 -10.60 -11.93 -15.18
N LYS A 822 -9.51 -12.60 -14.77
CA LYS A 822 -9.31 -14.05 -14.95
C LYS A 822 -10.12 -14.83 -13.91
N ASN A 823 -10.19 -14.34 -12.67
CA ASN A 823 -10.98 -14.91 -11.59
C ASN A 823 -12.48 -14.74 -11.83
N VAL A 824 -12.95 -13.55 -12.24
CA VAL A 824 -14.35 -13.30 -12.62
C VAL A 824 -14.78 -14.27 -13.72
N ARG A 825 -13.97 -14.42 -14.77
CA ARG A 825 -14.22 -15.41 -15.84
C ARG A 825 -14.31 -16.85 -15.29
N ASP A 826 -13.40 -17.26 -14.41
CA ASP A 826 -13.39 -18.63 -13.85
C ASP A 826 -14.58 -18.87 -12.90
N ILE A 827 -15.10 -17.81 -12.25
CA ILE A 827 -16.37 -17.80 -11.51
C ILE A 827 -17.56 -17.91 -12.48
N MET A 828 -17.62 -17.11 -13.54
CA MET A 828 -18.66 -17.18 -14.59
C MET A 828 -18.73 -18.58 -15.21
N TYR A 829 -17.57 -19.20 -15.49
CA TYR A 829 -17.50 -20.59 -15.96
C TYR A 829 -18.02 -21.58 -14.90
N SER A 830 -17.81 -21.32 -13.61
CA SER A 830 -18.33 -22.16 -12.53
C SER A 830 -19.85 -22.03 -12.36
N ILE A 831 -20.41 -20.84 -12.61
CA ILE A 831 -21.86 -20.57 -12.62
C ILE A 831 -22.50 -21.26 -13.84
N ALA A 832 -22.01 -20.99 -15.05
CA ALA A 832 -22.54 -21.56 -16.29
C ALA A 832 -22.43 -23.10 -16.37
N GLN A 833 -21.48 -23.71 -15.65
CA GLN A 833 -21.36 -25.17 -15.52
C GLN A 833 -22.22 -25.75 -14.37
N GLY A 834 -23.07 -24.96 -13.72
CA GLY A 834 -23.93 -25.39 -12.61
C GLY A 834 -23.19 -25.80 -11.34
N LYS A 835 -21.89 -25.48 -11.22
CA LYS A 835 -21.05 -25.85 -10.07
C LYS A 835 -21.24 -24.92 -8.88
N MET A 836 -21.71 -23.69 -9.14
CA MET A 836 -21.91 -22.65 -8.16
C MET A 836 -23.14 -21.81 -8.52
N THR A 837 -23.84 -21.31 -7.50
CA THR A 837 -24.94 -20.36 -7.66
C THR A 837 -24.76 -19.30 -6.59
N ILE A 838 -24.45 -18.07 -6.99
CA ILE A 838 -24.30 -16.92 -6.09
C ILE A 838 -25.68 -16.28 -5.86
N PHE A 839 -26.48 -16.16 -6.93
CA PHE A 839 -27.73 -15.41 -6.92
C PHE A 839 -28.99 -16.28 -7.05
N LYS A 840 -30.06 -15.82 -6.38
CA LYS A 840 -31.44 -16.24 -6.61
C LYS A 840 -32.35 -15.02 -6.71
N GLN A 841 -33.52 -15.18 -7.33
CA GLN A 841 -34.49 -14.09 -7.51
C GLN A 841 -34.88 -13.46 -6.16
N ASP A 842 -35.11 -14.28 -5.13
CA ASP A 842 -35.49 -13.84 -3.78
C ASP A 842 -34.30 -13.22 -3.03
N GLY A 843 -34.12 -11.90 -3.15
CA GLY A 843 -33.11 -11.10 -2.42
C GLY A 843 -31.96 -10.54 -3.26
N LEU A 844 -31.84 -10.91 -4.54
CA LEU A 844 -30.80 -10.35 -5.44
C LEU A 844 -30.87 -8.82 -5.54
N ILE A 845 -32.08 -8.24 -5.53
CA ILE A 845 -32.25 -6.78 -5.60
C ILE A 845 -31.60 -6.06 -4.41
N GLU A 846 -31.56 -6.67 -3.22
CA GLU A 846 -30.87 -6.11 -2.06
C GLU A 846 -29.35 -6.18 -2.21
N CYS A 847 -28.82 -7.24 -2.82
CA CYS A 847 -27.41 -7.33 -3.19
C CYS A 847 -27.01 -6.23 -4.17
N ILE A 848 -27.90 -5.88 -5.12
CA ILE A 848 -27.64 -4.79 -6.06
C ILE A 848 -27.72 -3.43 -5.34
N ARG A 849 -28.70 -3.22 -4.46
CA ARG A 849 -28.79 -1.97 -3.66
C ARG A 849 -27.54 -1.72 -2.82
N GLU A 850 -27.09 -2.71 -2.06
CA GLU A 850 -25.88 -2.55 -1.24
C GLU A 850 -24.64 -2.30 -2.11
N SER A 851 -24.57 -2.91 -3.31
CA SER A 851 -23.46 -2.71 -4.23
C SER A 851 -23.35 -1.31 -4.85
N LEU A 852 -24.36 -0.45 -4.71
CA LEU A 852 -24.29 0.92 -5.26
C LEU A 852 -23.23 1.78 -4.56
N GLU A 853 -22.82 1.39 -3.35
CA GLU A 853 -21.71 2.01 -2.58
C GLU A 853 -20.36 1.31 -2.80
N TYR A 854 -20.29 0.26 -3.62
CA TYR A 854 -19.05 -0.50 -3.89
C TYR A 854 -18.22 0.18 -4.99
N GLU A 855 -16.93 -0.14 -5.08
CA GLU A 855 -16.03 0.47 -6.07
C GLU A 855 -16.45 0.13 -7.51
N THR A 856 -16.16 1.03 -8.47
CA THR A 856 -16.49 0.88 -9.90
C THR A 856 -16.15 -0.51 -10.45
N TYR A 857 -14.98 -1.08 -10.10
CA TYR A 857 -14.60 -2.41 -10.58
C TYR A 857 -15.39 -3.54 -9.91
N GLU A 858 -15.68 -3.43 -8.61
CA GLU A 858 -16.55 -4.36 -7.88
C GLU A 858 -17.95 -4.39 -8.50
N GLN A 859 -18.52 -3.23 -8.82
CA GLN A 859 -19.81 -3.11 -9.51
C GLN A 859 -19.75 -3.73 -10.92
N PHE A 860 -18.72 -3.44 -11.73
CA PHE A 860 -18.58 -4.09 -13.05
C PHE A 860 -18.48 -5.61 -12.94
N CYS A 861 -17.74 -6.13 -11.95
CA CYS A 861 -17.63 -7.56 -11.69
C CYS A 861 -19.00 -8.15 -11.28
N LEU A 862 -19.73 -7.49 -10.37
CA LEU A 862 -21.07 -7.91 -9.97
C LEU A 862 -22.00 -8.05 -11.17
N TRP A 863 -22.06 -7.04 -12.04
CA TRP A 863 -22.94 -7.08 -13.20
C TRP A 863 -22.58 -8.20 -14.19
N GLN A 864 -21.29 -8.54 -14.34
CA GLN A 864 -20.88 -9.74 -15.10
C GLN A 864 -21.31 -11.05 -14.41
N LEU A 865 -21.27 -11.13 -13.08
CA LEU A 865 -21.73 -12.29 -12.33
C LEU A 865 -23.27 -12.44 -12.35
N ILE A 866 -24.03 -11.33 -12.34
CA ILE A 866 -25.48 -11.33 -12.51
C ILE A 866 -25.84 -11.80 -13.92
N GLN A 867 -25.17 -11.28 -14.95
CA GLN A 867 -25.37 -11.69 -16.34
C GLN A 867 -25.08 -13.18 -16.53
N ALA A 868 -24.06 -13.73 -15.87
CA ALA A 868 -23.74 -15.17 -15.92
C ALA A 868 -24.76 -16.10 -15.24
N HIS A 869 -25.76 -15.56 -14.53
CA HIS A 869 -26.89 -16.33 -13.97
C HIS A 869 -28.16 -16.25 -14.83
N ASP A 870 -28.11 -15.63 -16.02
CA ASP A 870 -29.26 -15.40 -16.92
C ASP A 870 -30.48 -14.78 -16.21
N VAL A 871 -30.23 -13.83 -15.28
CA VAL A 871 -31.28 -13.20 -14.46
C VAL A 871 -32.26 -12.40 -15.34
N PRO A 872 -33.56 -12.74 -15.34
CA PRO A 872 -34.56 -11.96 -16.08
C PRO A 872 -34.72 -10.55 -15.49
N LEU A 873 -34.83 -9.53 -16.35
CA LEU A 873 -34.89 -8.12 -15.92
C LEU A 873 -35.99 -7.85 -14.88
N LYS A 874 -37.13 -8.54 -14.98
CA LYS A 874 -38.24 -8.49 -14.02
C LYS A 874 -37.88 -8.76 -12.55
N CYS A 875 -36.72 -9.38 -12.27
CA CYS A 875 -36.27 -9.68 -10.90
C CYS A 875 -35.48 -8.52 -10.27
N ILE A 876 -35.09 -7.51 -11.07
CA ILE A 876 -34.24 -6.39 -10.64
C ILE A 876 -34.77 -5.02 -11.09
N GLN A 877 -35.72 -4.98 -12.02
CA GLN A 877 -36.31 -3.74 -12.59
C GLN A 877 -36.82 -2.74 -11.55
N ASP A 878 -37.24 -3.20 -10.38
CA ASP A 878 -37.83 -2.33 -9.35
C ASP A 878 -36.81 -1.35 -8.74
N ILE A 879 -35.50 -1.56 -8.96
CA ILE A 879 -34.44 -0.60 -8.62
C ILE A 879 -34.38 0.59 -9.58
N LEU A 880 -35.01 0.51 -10.76
CA LEU A 880 -34.92 1.56 -11.80
C LEU A 880 -35.29 2.97 -11.31
N PRO A 881 -36.28 3.21 -10.42
CA PRO A 881 -36.56 4.52 -9.86
C PRO A 881 -35.48 5.05 -8.89
N GLU A 882 -34.70 4.16 -8.26
CA GLU A 882 -33.72 4.48 -7.22
C GLU A 882 -32.37 4.97 -7.80
N LEU A 883 -32.09 4.66 -9.07
CA LEU A 883 -30.75 4.86 -9.65
C LEU A 883 -30.51 6.26 -10.25
N GLU A 884 -29.80 7.13 -9.54
CA GLU A 884 -29.37 8.42 -10.07
C GLU A 884 -28.33 8.34 -11.20
N ALA A 885 -28.57 9.08 -12.30
CA ALA A 885 -27.70 9.16 -13.48
C ALA A 885 -26.31 9.80 -13.24
N ALA A 886 -26.11 10.47 -12.11
CA ALA A 886 -24.82 11.03 -11.71
C ALA A 886 -24.04 10.15 -10.73
N ASN A 887 -24.72 9.24 -10.01
CA ASN A 887 -24.15 8.52 -8.86
C ASN A 887 -23.93 7.03 -9.14
N HIS A 888 -24.71 6.43 -10.05
CA HIS A 888 -24.67 4.98 -10.34
C HIS A 888 -24.41 4.67 -11.83
N PRO A 889 -23.32 5.20 -12.44
CA PRO A 889 -23.08 5.06 -13.88
C PRO A 889 -22.84 3.61 -14.32
N GLU A 890 -22.27 2.75 -13.48
CA GLU A 890 -22.02 1.33 -13.73
C GLU A 890 -23.34 0.56 -13.87
N ALA A 891 -24.20 0.68 -12.85
CA ALA A 891 -25.52 0.04 -12.81
C ALA A 891 -26.42 0.49 -13.96
N LEU A 892 -26.45 1.78 -14.26
CA LEU A 892 -27.24 2.32 -15.38
C LEU A 892 -26.67 1.95 -16.74
N SER A 893 -25.33 1.86 -16.89
CA SER A 893 -24.71 1.37 -18.12
C SER A 893 -25.09 -0.09 -18.39
N HIS A 894 -25.07 -0.95 -17.37
CA HIS A 894 -25.42 -2.36 -17.54
C HIS A 894 -26.94 -2.55 -17.73
N LEU A 895 -27.78 -1.86 -16.96
CA LEU A 895 -29.23 -1.92 -17.14
C LEU A 895 -29.67 -1.40 -18.51
N LEU A 896 -28.98 -0.41 -19.10
CA LEU A 896 -29.27 0.03 -20.48
C LEU A 896 -28.98 -1.07 -21.50
N LEU A 897 -27.94 -1.89 -21.28
CA LEU A 897 -27.65 -3.05 -22.13
C LEU A 897 -28.67 -4.18 -21.96
N LEU A 898 -29.17 -4.42 -20.74
CA LEU A 898 -30.26 -5.38 -20.49
C LEU A 898 -31.58 -4.91 -21.13
N LEU A 899 -31.96 -3.64 -20.94
CA LEU A 899 -33.15 -3.02 -21.55
C LEU A 899 -33.15 -3.10 -23.09
N LYS A 900 -31.97 -3.08 -23.73
CA LYS A 900 -31.84 -3.23 -25.19
C LYS A 900 -32.12 -4.65 -25.71
N ASN A 901 -32.13 -5.65 -24.83
CA ASN A 901 -32.45 -7.04 -25.16
C ASN A 901 -33.91 -7.41 -24.82
N GLU A 902 -34.62 -6.53 -24.10
CA GLU A 902 -35.99 -6.71 -23.63
C GLU A 902 -36.99 -5.85 -24.44
N GLU A 903 -38.26 -6.22 -24.44
CA GLU A 903 -39.35 -5.41 -25.00
C GLU A 903 -39.94 -4.46 -23.95
N PRO A 904 -40.48 -3.28 -24.35
CA PRO A 904 -41.14 -2.39 -23.41
C PRO A 904 -42.40 -3.05 -22.85
N THR A 905 -42.53 -3.03 -21.52
CA THR A 905 -43.73 -3.47 -20.81
C THR A 905 -44.33 -2.30 -20.03
N ASN A 906 -45.61 -2.39 -19.69
CA ASN A 906 -46.28 -1.40 -18.84
C ASN A 906 -45.51 -1.11 -17.55
N GLU A 907 -44.88 -2.14 -16.97
CA GLU A 907 -44.19 -2.04 -15.69
C GLU A 907 -42.81 -1.39 -15.81
N ILE A 908 -41.99 -1.81 -16.78
CA ILE A 908 -40.67 -1.20 -17.01
C ILE A 908 -40.84 0.27 -17.41
N ILE A 909 -41.83 0.59 -18.26
CA ILE A 909 -42.12 1.98 -18.64
C ILE A 909 -42.62 2.81 -17.46
N ARG A 910 -43.49 2.25 -16.60
CA ARG A 910 -43.92 2.90 -15.34
C ARG A 910 -42.73 3.23 -14.43
N LEU A 911 -41.81 2.27 -14.25
CA LEU A 911 -40.63 2.42 -13.40
C LEU A 911 -39.64 3.44 -13.97
N LEU A 912 -39.33 3.37 -15.27
CA LEU A 912 -38.47 4.35 -15.96
C LEU A 912 -39.03 5.77 -15.87
N LEU A 913 -40.32 5.96 -16.14
CA LEU A 913 -40.97 7.28 -16.06
C LEU A 913 -41.23 7.75 -14.62
N SER A 914 -40.86 6.98 -13.60
CA SER A 914 -40.90 7.40 -12.19
C SER A 914 -39.59 8.02 -11.71
N ARG A 915 -38.48 7.81 -12.43
CA ARG A 915 -37.14 8.37 -12.14
C ARG A 915 -37.17 9.90 -12.11
N GLU A 916 -36.38 10.54 -11.25
CA GLU A 916 -36.37 12.01 -11.15
C GLU A 916 -35.77 12.70 -12.38
N ALA A 917 -36.57 13.53 -13.06
CA ALA A 917 -36.10 14.41 -14.11
C ALA A 917 -35.53 15.71 -13.50
N LYS A 918 -34.22 15.74 -13.23
CA LYS A 918 -33.48 16.99 -12.92
C LYS A 918 -33.51 17.92 -14.16
N SER A 919 -33.19 19.21 -14.00
CA SER A 919 -33.50 20.29 -14.98
C SER A 919 -32.99 20.12 -16.43
N ARG A 920 -32.11 19.15 -16.71
CA ARG A 920 -31.64 18.81 -18.07
C ARG A 920 -32.34 17.58 -18.68
N GLY A 921 -33.25 16.93 -17.95
CA GLY A 921 -33.84 15.63 -18.28
C GLY A 921 -32.96 14.46 -17.83
N ASP A 922 -33.49 13.24 -17.94
CA ASP A 922 -32.74 12.01 -17.66
C ASP A 922 -32.18 11.40 -18.98
N PRO A 923 -30.83 11.36 -19.15
CA PRO A 923 -30.21 10.77 -20.33
C PRO A 923 -30.46 9.26 -20.49
N PHE A 924 -30.65 8.52 -19.39
CA PHE A 924 -30.88 7.08 -19.41
C PHE A 924 -32.31 6.75 -19.88
N VAL A 925 -33.32 7.45 -19.33
CA VAL A 925 -34.72 7.30 -19.77
C VAL A 925 -34.87 7.68 -21.24
N THR A 926 -34.32 8.83 -21.66
CA THR A 926 -34.39 9.27 -23.06
C THR A 926 -33.66 8.32 -24.01
N SER A 927 -32.54 7.71 -23.59
CA SER A 927 -31.83 6.69 -24.38
C SER A 927 -32.62 5.38 -24.52
N ALA A 928 -33.24 4.89 -23.44
CA ALA A 928 -34.06 3.68 -23.46
C ALA A 928 -35.31 3.86 -24.34
N LEU A 929 -36.02 4.98 -24.17
CA LEU A 929 -37.17 5.34 -25.00
C LEU A 929 -36.78 5.46 -26.49
N ARG A 930 -35.64 6.06 -26.81
CA ARG A 930 -35.17 6.19 -28.19
C ARG A 930 -34.90 4.84 -28.84
N PHE A 931 -34.28 3.90 -28.11
CA PHE A 931 -34.00 2.56 -28.61
C PHE A 931 -35.28 1.79 -28.94
N TRP A 932 -36.26 1.78 -28.02
CA TRP A 932 -37.53 1.09 -28.28
C TRP A 932 -38.39 1.81 -29.33
N CYS A 933 -38.36 3.15 -29.41
CA CYS A 933 -39.04 3.87 -30.49
C CYS A 933 -38.57 3.42 -31.88
N GLN A 934 -37.27 3.13 -32.03
CA GLN A 934 -36.69 2.63 -33.28
C GLN A 934 -37.02 1.15 -33.60
N ARG A 935 -37.60 0.39 -32.67
CA ARG A 935 -37.83 -1.07 -32.80
C ARG A 935 -39.29 -1.51 -32.64
N CYS A 936 -40.09 -0.76 -31.88
CA CYS A 936 -41.46 -1.08 -31.50
C CYS A 936 -42.24 0.21 -31.14
N GLU A 937 -42.23 1.18 -32.05
CA GLU A 937 -42.80 2.54 -31.88
C GLU A 937 -44.25 2.52 -31.39
N GLU A 938 -45.11 1.78 -32.08
CA GLU A 938 -46.55 1.66 -31.79
C GLU A 938 -46.81 1.14 -30.37
N LYS A 939 -46.24 -0.02 -30.03
CA LYS A 939 -46.35 -0.65 -28.70
C LYS A 939 -45.81 0.26 -27.59
N LEU A 940 -44.72 0.99 -27.83
CA LEU A 940 -44.19 1.96 -26.87
C LEU A 940 -45.16 3.13 -26.68
N SER A 941 -45.75 3.63 -27.77
CA SER A 941 -46.74 4.70 -27.77
C SER A 941 -48.01 4.30 -27.01
N GLU A 942 -48.60 3.13 -27.30
CA GLU A 942 -49.76 2.58 -26.59
C GLU A 942 -49.55 2.49 -25.08
N ILE A 943 -48.40 1.97 -24.64
CA ILE A 943 -48.07 1.79 -23.22
C ILE A 943 -48.00 3.15 -22.51
N ILE A 944 -47.28 4.12 -23.08
CA ILE A 944 -47.13 5.44 -22.44
C ILE A 944 -48.46 6.23 -22.48
N ALA A 945 -49.22 6.13 -23.58
CA ALA A 945 -50.54 6.72 -23.71
C ALA A 945 -51.54 6.16 -22.69
N SER A 946 -51.53 4.84 -22.48
CA SER A 946 -52.31 4.15 -21.44
C SER A 946 -51.90 4.64 -20.04
N LEU A 947 -50.60 4.69 -19.74
CA LEU A 947 -50.08 5.18 -18.47
C LEU A 947 -50.48 6.64 -18.19
N LEU A 948 -50.40 7.52 -19.19
CA LEU A 948 -50.80 8.93 -19.07
C LEU A 948 -52.31 9.08 -18.87
N THR A 949 -53.11 8.39 -19.69
CA THR A 949 -54.58 8.39 -19.59
C THR A 949 -55.07 7.87 -18.24
N SER A 950 -54.37 6.88 -17.65
CA SER A 950 -54.69 6.34 -16.32
C SER A 950 -54.67 7.39 -15.18
N LYS A 951 -54.03 8.55 -15.40
CA LYS A 951 -53.96 9.66 -14.44
C LYS A 951 -55.16 10.61 -14.50
N TYR A 952 -55.98 10.51 -15.55
CA TYR A 952 -57.14 11.37 -15.81
C TYR A 952 -58.44 10.53 -15.92
N PRO A 953 -58.86 9.82 -14.84
CA PRO A 953 -60.01 8.92 -14.89
C PRO A 953 -61.33 9.67 -15.06
N SER A 954 -62.09 9.27 -16.09
CA SER A 954 -63.33 9.92 -16.56
C SER A 954 -64.57 9.64 -15.69
N SER A 955 -64.49 9.83 -14.37
CA SER A 955 -65.62 9.56 -13.45
C SER A 955 -65.80 10.56 -12.30
N SER A 956 -67.07 10.84 -11.99
CA SER A 956 -67.56 11.82 -11.01
C SER A 956 -67.06 11.58 -9.56
N PRO A 957 -66.81 12.62 -8.74
CA PRO A 957 -66.05 12.53 -7.47
C PRO A 957 -66.74 11.83 -6.28
N ASN A 958 -67.72 10.95 -6.51
CA ASN A 958 -68.59 10.38 -5.47
C ASN A 958 -68.40 8.86 -5.22
N LYS A 959 -67.20 8.45 -4.77
CA LYS A 959 -66.99 7.24 -3.93
C LYS A 959 -65.58 7.17 -3.31
N ARG A 960 -65.36 7.88 -2.19
CA ARG A 960 -64.14 7.70 -1.37
C ARG A 960 -64.12 6.29 -0.72
N LYS A 961 -63.36 5.35 -1.29
CA LYS A 961 -62.81 4.23 -0.50
C LYS A 961 -61.69 4.78 0.39
N ARG A 962 -61.75 4.47 1.69
CA ARG A 962 -60.77 4.89 2.69
C ARG A 962 -59.51 4.01 2.55
N PRO A 963 -58.29 4.56 2.41
CA PRO A 963 -57.09 3.73 2.39
C PRO A 963 -56.86 3.10 3.77
N SER A 964 -56.55 1.81 3.79
CA SER A 964 -56.14 1.08 4.99
C SER A 964 -54.70 1.41 5.35
N LYS A 965 -54.44 1.84 6.60
CA LYS A 965 -53.07 1.94 7.12
C LYS A 965 -52.44 0.55 7.17
N GLY A 966 -51.29 0.33 6.53
CA GLY A 966 -50.59 -0.95 6.62
C GLY A 966 -49.67 -1.34 5.45
N SER A 967 -48.90 -0.40 4.86
CA SER A 967 -47.72 -0.70 4.03
C SER A 967 -46.94 0.59 3.75
N SER A 968 -45.62 0.54 3.81
CA SER A 968 -44.70 1.68 3.57
C SER A 968 -44.10 1.68 2.16
N ALA A 969 -44.85 1.21 1.15
CA ALA A 969 -44.39 1.04 -0.24
C ALA A 969 -45.20 1.89 -1.25
N ALA A 970 -45.50 3.15 -0.90
CA ALA A 970 -46.50 3.98 -1.60
C ALA A 970 -45.92 5.23 -2.30
N SER A 971 -45.03 5.04 -3.28
CA SER A 971 -44.51 6.17 -4.11
C SER A 971 -44.12 5.82 -5.57
N SER A 972 -44.05 4.55 -5.98
CA SER A 972 -43.42 4.17 -7.27
C SER A 972 -44.22 4.45 -8.55
N THR A 973 -45.37 5.14 -8.48
CA THR A 973 -46.16 5.50 -9.68
C THR A 973 -46.00 7.00 -10.00
N PRO A 974 -45.71 7.38 -11.24
CA PRO A 974 -45.45 8.78 -11.57
C PRO A 974 -46.74 9.61 -11.57
N SER A 975 -46.63 10.92 -11.32
CA SER A 975 -47.71 11.87 -11.59
C SER A 975 -47.83 12.13 -13.11
N ALA A 976 -48.93 12.74 -13.55
CA ALA A 976 -49.09 13.08 -14.96
C ALA A 976 -48.04 14.10 -15.42
N ASP A 977 -47.79 15.15 -14.63
CA ASP A 977 -46.78 16.18 -14.93
C ASP A 977 -45.37 15.59 -15.00
N HIS A 978 -45.09 14.52 -14.25
CA HIS A 978 -43.80 13.82 -14.29
C HIS A 978 -43.62 13.01 -15.58
N VAL A 979 -44.67 12.36 -16.06
CA VAL A 979 -44.70 11.72 -17.39
C VAL A 979 -44.56 12.77 -18.50
N LEU A 980 -45.24 13.92 -18.38
CA LEU A 980 -45.14 15.03 -19.34
C LEU A 980 -43.75 15.68 -19.35
N ASN A 981 -43.07 15.81 -18.21
CA ASN A 981 -41.66 16.25 -18.15
C ASN A 981 -40.76 15.30 -18.96
N HIS A 982 -40.84 13.98 -18.71
CA HIS A 982 -40.04 12.98 -19.44
C HIS A 982 -40.32 12.97 -20.94
N LEU A 983 -41.59 13.10 -21.35
CA LEU A 983 -41.97 13.25 -22.76
C LEU A 983 -41.40 14.54 -23.38
N GLU A 984 -41.51 15.69 -22.71
CA GLU A 984 -40.95 16.95 -23.22
C GLU A 984 -39.41 16.88 -23.36
N HIS A 985 -38.72 16.23 -22.42
CA HIS A 985 -37.28 15.94 -22.56
C HIS A 985 -36.98 14.98 -23.72
N TYR A 986 -37.77 13.92 -23.91
CA TYR A 986 -37.63 13.01 -25.05
C TYR A 986 -37.86 13.73 -26.39
N ARG A 987 -38.91 14.56 -26.50
CA ARG A 987 -39.20 15.39 -27.68
C ARG A 987 -38.03 16.33 -28.00
N ARG A 988 -37.44 17.00 -27.00
CA ARG A 988 -36.23 17.83 -27.18
C ARG A 988 -35.05 17.02 -27.72
N SER A 989 -34.86 15.78 -27.28
CA SER A 989 -33.79 14.88 -27.79
C SER A 989 -33.98 14.42 -29.25
N CYS A 990 -35.21 14.54 -29.79
CA CYS A 990 -35.55 14.17 -31.17
C CYS A 990 -35.40 15.32 -32.18
N ARG A 991 -35.00 16.53 -31.77
CA ARG A 991 -34.89 17.72 -32.65
C ARG A 991 -33.91 17.60 -33.83
N HIS A 992 -33.17 16.50 -33.96
CA HIS A 992 -32.20 16.23 -35.03
C HIS A 992 -32.39 14.85 -35.71
N GLY A 993 -33.55 14.19 -35.58
CA GLY A 993 -33.78 12.94 -36.33
C GLY A 993 -34.92 12.05 -35.81
N THR A 994 -34.80 10.74 -36.09
CA THR A 994 -35.82 9.73 -35.79
C THR A 994 -36.18 9.65 -34.30
N GLY A 995 -37.48 9.44 -34.02
CA GLY A 995 -38.06 9.34 -32.68
C GLY A 995 -39.35 10.13 -32.46
N THR A 996 -39.75 11.01 -33.40
CA THR A 996 -40.98 11.82 -33.31
C THR A 996 -42.28 11.05 -33.57
N GLY A 997 -42.22 9.90 -34.25
CA GLY A 997 -43.39 9.09 -34.60
C GLY A 997 -44.17 8.56 -33.39
N LEU A 998 -43.49 8.37 -32.25
CA LEU A 998 -44.09 8.10 -30.93
C LEU A 998 -45.33 8.97 -30.63
N TYR A 999 -45.28 10.25 -31.03
CA TYR A 999 -46.34 11.23 -30.78
C TYR A 999 -47.52 11.15 -31.75
N VAL A 1000 -47.33 10.57 -32.94
CA VAL A 1000 -48.29 10.63 -34.04
C VAL A 1000 -49.40 9.58 -33.90
N HIS A 1001 -49.14 8.45 -33.22
CA HIS A 1001 -50.13 7.39 -32.99
C HIS A 1001 -51.37 7.89 -32.23
N ASP A 1002 -52.56 7.51 -32.69
CA ASP A 1002 -53.85 7.99 -32.18
C ASP A 1002 -54.04 7.89 -30.67
N MET A 1003 -53.49 6.85 -30.02
CA MET A 1003 -53.60 6.70 -28.57
C MET A 1003 -52.81 7.78 -27.83
N MET A 1004 -51.62 8.12 -28.30
CA MET A 1004 -50.81 9.21 -27.74
C MET A 1004 -51.44 10.57 -28.02
N GLN A 1005 -51.96 10.77 -29.23
CA GLN A 1005 -52.73 11.97 -29.60
C GLN A 1005 -53.88 12.20 -28.60
N ARG A 1006 -54.74 11.19 -28.41
CA ARG A 1006 -55.87 11.24 -27.46
C ARG A 1006 -55.42 11.40 -26.00
N ALA A 1007 -54.31 10.76 -25.60
CA ALA A 1007 -53.76 10.91 -24.25
C ALA A 1007 -53.21 12.32 -23.99
N LEU A 1008 -52.55 12.94 -24.97
CA LEU A 1008 -52.05 14.32 -24.88
C LEU A 1008 -53.19 15.36 -24.89
N GLN A 1009 -54.23 15.17 -25.70
CA GLN A 1009 -55.47 15.97 -25.65
C GLN A 1009 -56.13 15.87 -24.26
N SER A 1010 -56.23 14.67 -23.71
CA SER A 1010 -56.76 14.44 -22.36
C SER A 1010 -55.89 15.07 -21.28
N ALA A 1011 -54.56 15.09 -21.45
CA ALA A 1011 -53.64 15.72 -20.52
C ALA A 1011 -53.69 17.25 -20.59
N TYR A 1012 -53.79 17.83 -21.80
CA TYR A 1012 -53.94 19.27 -22.02
C TYR A 1012 -55.20 19.82 -21.34
N THR A 1013 -56.34 19.16 -21.56
CA THR A 1013 -57.65 19.55 -20.98
C THR A 1013 -57.72 19.45 -19.45
N HIS A 1014 -56.77 18.78 -18.81
CA HIS A 1014 -56.69 18.61 -17.36
C HIS A 1014 -55.42 19.22 -16.72
N SER A 1015 -54.56 19.90 -17.48
CA SER A 1015 -53.31 20.48 -16.97
C SER A 1015 -53.46 21.94 -16.58
N ASN A 1016 -53.14 22.26 -15.32
CA ASN A 1016 -53.04 23.63 -14.84
C ASN A 1016 -51.73 24.34 -15.28
N GLU A 1017 -50.76 23.61 -15.84
CA GLU A 1017 -49.46 24.14 -16.29
C GLU A 1017 -49.34 24.09 -17.84
N SER A 1018 -50.43 24.35 -18.57
CA SER A 1018 -50.48 24.25 -20.03
C SER A 1018 -49.41 25.08 -20.78
N THR A 1019 -48.91 26.16 -20.16
CA THR A 1019 -47.81 27.01 -20.68
C THR A 1019 -46.43 26.35 -20.61
N LYS A 1020 -46.21 25.41 -19.69
CA LYS A 1020 -44.93 24.71 -19.46
C LYS A 1020 -44.65 23.61 -20.50
N PHE A 1021 -45.73 22.98 -20.97
CA PHE A 1021 -45.72 21.88 -21.94
C PHE A 1021 -46.34 22.27 -23.29
N SER A 1022 -46.47 23.56 -23.58
CA SER A 1022 -47.08 24.09 -24.83
C SER A 1022 -46.47 23.46 -26.09
N ASP A 1023 -45.15 23.38 -26.12
CA ASP A 1023 -44.31 22.77 -27.17
C ASP A 1023 -44.53 21.25 -27.38
N LEU A 1024 -45.09 20.56 -26.37
CA LEU A 1024 -45.45 19.14 -26.39
C LEU A 1024 -46.92 18.96 -26.75
N PHE A 1025 -47.82 19.78 -26.18
CA PHE A 1025 -49.24 19.78 -26.51
C PHE A 1025 -49.51 20.23 -27.94
N ALA A 1026 -48.66 21.09 -28.53
CA ALA A 1026 -48.71 21.46 -29.94
C ALA A 1026 -48.36 20.30 -30.92
N LEU A 1027 -47.94 19.13 -30.41
CA LEU A 1027 -47.85 17.90 -31.21
C LEU A 1027 -49.16 17.08 -31.21
N ALA A 1028 -50.11 17.39 -30.33
CA ALA A 1028 -51.45 16.86 -30.41
C ALA A 1028 -52.24 17.67 -31.46
N ALA A 1029 -52.66 17.01 -32.53
CA ALA A 1029 -53.50 17.62 -33.55
C ALA A 1029 -54.87 17.96 -32.96
N GLU A 1030 -55.40 19.13 -33.33
CA GLU A 1030 -56.82 19.44 -33.12
C GLU A 1030 -57.64 18.66 -34.16
N ASP A 1031 -58.63 17.91 -33.68
CA ASP A 1031 -59.41 16.99 -34.52
C ASP A 1031 -60.57 17.73 -35.21
N GLU A 1032 -60.27 18.40 -36.34
CA GLU A 1032 -61.26 19.09 -37.20
C GLU A 1032 -62.22 18.13 -37.95
N THR A 1033 -62.81 17.13 -37.27
CA THR A 1033 -63.63 16.08 -37.92
C THR A 1033 -65.06 15.90 -37.39
N THR A 1034 -65.73 16.95 -36.87
CA THR A 1034 -67.20 16.90 -36.58
C THR A 1034 -68.07 18.02 -37.20
N ALA A 1035 -67.68 18.58 -38.34
CA ALA A 1035 -68.54 19.42 -39.18
C ALA A 1035 -68.08 19.35 -40.66
N VAL A 1036 -68.90 19.21 -41.71
CA VAL A 1036 -70.38 19.25 -41.88
C VAL A 1036 -70.85 18.20 -42.92
N GLY A 1037 -71.81 17.35 -42.57
CA GLY A 1037 -72.50 16.41 -43.49
C GLY A 1037 -73.96 16.80 -43.79
N ARG A 1038 -74.30 17.09 -45.06
CA ARG A 1038 -75.57 17.75 -45.46
C ARG A 1038 -76.78 16.81 -45.67
N ARG A 1039 -77.95 17.25 -45.17
CA ARG A 1039 -79.34 17.03 -45.63
C ARG A 1039 -79.66 15.89 -46.63
N GLY A 1040 -80.67 15.07 -46.27
CA GLY A 1040 -81.51 14.34 -47.24
C GLY A 1040 -82.74 13.65 -46.62
N GLY A 1041 -83.92 14.28 -46.65
CA GLY A 1041 -85.17 13.68 -46.15
C GLY A 1041 -86.38 14.64 -46.09
N SER A 1042 -87.57 14.18 -46.52
CA SER A 1042 -88.84 14.92 -46.57
C SER A 1042 -89.97 14.01 -46.05
N GLY A 1043 -91.09 14.44 -45.45
CA GLY A 1043 -91.62 15.80 -45.14
C GLY A 1043 -92.60 15.69 -43.94
N ARG A 1044 -93.60 16.57 -43.68
CA ARG A 1044 -94.18 17.71 -44.41
C ARG A 1044 -94.74 18.78 -43.41
N GLY A 1045 -94.25 20.02 -43.51
CA GLY A 1045 -94.93 21.32 -43.30
C GLY A 1045 -95.74 21.69 -42.02
N ARG A 1046 -95.63 22.96 -41.56
CA ARG A 1046 -96.71 24.01 -41.65
C ARG A 1046 -96.36 25.35 -40.95
N LYS A 1047 -96.41 26.45 -41.72
CA LYS A 1047 -96.65 27.88 -41.37
C LYS A 1047 -95.66 28.72 -40.49
N GLN A 1048 -95.74 30.02 -40.78
CA GLN A 1048 -95.32 31.26 -40.08
C GLN A 1048 -96.08 31.50 -38.74
N PRO A 1049 -95.71 32.48 -37.87
CA PRO A 1049 -95.20 33.83 -38.21
C PRO A 1049 -93.97 34.37 -37.41
N ALA A 1050 -93.73 35.67 -37.56
CA ALA A 1050 -92.68 36.51 -36.97
C ALA A 1050 -92.68 36.54 -35.41
N GLY A 1051 -91.64 37.02 -34.72
CA GLY A 1051 -90.35 37.59 -35.16
C GLY A 1051 -90.02 38.93 -34.45
N LYS A 1052 -88.84 39.51 -34.75
CA LYS A 1052 -88.31 40.85 -34.35
C LYS A 1052 -88.38 41.26 -32.85
N LYS A 1053 -87.23 41.66 -32.31
CA LYS A 1053 -86.90 42.99 -31.70
C LYS A 1053 -85.68 42.88 -30.77
N ASP A 1054 -84.87 43.90 -30.50
CA ASP A 1054 -84.46 45.14 -31.22
C ASP A 1054 -83.28 45.74 -30.41
N SER A 1055 -82.55 46.73 -30.97
CA SER A 1055 -81.59 47.63 -30.28
C SER A 1055 -80.24 47.00 -29.83
N ASN A 1056 -79.07 47.56 -30.18
CA ASN A 1056 -78.46 48.89 -29.92
C ASN A 1056 -78.01 49.03 -28.44
N ASN A 1057 -76.86 49.63 -28.09
CA ASN A 1057 -75.78 50.34 -28.81
C ASN A 1057 -74.55 50.41 -27.85
N HIS A 1058 -73.29 50.80 -28.15
CA HIS A 1058 -72.45 51.28 -29.29
C HIS A 1058 -70.97 51.23 -28.75
N SER A 1059 -69.84 51.66 -29.33
CA SER A 1059 -69.23 51.93 -30.66
C SER A 1059 -67.83 52.50 -30.37
N ALA A 1060 -66.73 52.39 -31.13
CA ALA A 1060 -66.29 51.62 -32.31
C ALA A 1060 -64.75 51.88 -32.41
N GLY A 1061 -63.91 51.25 -33.24
CA GLY A 1061 -64.04 50.23 -34.30
C GLY A 1061 -62.86 50.36 -35.29
N SER A 1062 -62.87 49.59 -36.40
CA SER A 1062 -61.93 49.71 -37.56
C SER A 1062 -60.46 49.27 -37.28
N LYS A 1063 -59.75 48.49 -38.12
CA LYS A 1063 -60.05 47.79 -39.41
C LYS A 1063 -58.92 46.76 -39.72
N LYS A 1064 -59.25 45.65 -40.40
CA LYS A 1064 -58.58 45.02 -41.60
C LYS A 1064 -57.03 44.88 -41.68
N ASN A 1065 -56.42 43.83 -42.26
CA ASN A 1065 -56.85 42.62 -43.00
C ASN A 1065 -55.63 41.66 -43.22
N SER A 1066 -55.83 40.37 -43.60
CA SER A 1066 -55.04 39.51 -44.56
C SER A 1066 -53.48 39.51 -44.60
N ASP A 1067 -52.74 38.43 -44.95
CA ASP A 1067 -52.99 37.00 -45.21
C ASP A 1067 -51.64 36.26 -45.51
N VAL A 1068 -51.66 34.91 -45.60
CA VAL A 1068 -50.92 34.07 -46.60
C VAL A 1068 -49.36 33.88 -46.55
N VAL A 1069 -48.95 32.66 -46.13
CA VAL A 1069 -48.11 31.64 -46.86
C VAL A 1069 -46.57 31.79 -47.07
N LYS A 1070 -45.86 30.66 -46.80
CA LYS A 1070 -44.50 30.20 -47.23
C LYS A 1070 -43.26 30.98 -46.69
N ALA A 1071 -42.02 30.48 -46.81
CA ALA A 1071 -41.38 29.14 -46.65
C ALA A 1071 -39.93 29.18 -47.23
N ILE A 1072 -39.10 28.17 -46.93
CA ILE A 1072 -37.81 27.81 -47.57
C ILE A 1072 -36.55 28.57 -47.09
N TYR A 1073 -35.48 27.77 -46.93
CA TYR A 1073 -34.01 27.98 -46.97
C TYR A 1073 -33.48 29.33 -47.54
N SER A 1074 -32.27 29.79 -47.20
CA SER A 1074 -31.04 29.02 -46.88
C SER A 1074 -30.07 29.73 -45.89
N SER A 1075 -28.90 29.11 -45.74
CA SER A 1075 -27.58 29.62 -45.33
C SER A 1075 -27.24 31.06 -45.82
N ASP A 1076 -26.27 31.81 -45.26
CA ASP A 1076 -24.88 31.43 -44.91
C ASP A 1076 -24.18 32.35 -43.87
N GLU A 1077 -23.03 31.88 -43.39
CA GLU A 1077 -21.80 32.60 -42.98
C GLU A 1077 -21.81 33.90 -42.14
N SER A 1078 -21.16 33.76 -40.96
CA SER A 1078 -20.05 34.61 -40.46
C SER A 1078 -20.28 35.86 -39.60
N SER A 1079 -19.34 36.00 -38.64
CA SER A 1079 -18.69 37.21 -38.09
C SER A 1079 -19.51 38.39 -37.53
N SER A 1080 -19.39 38.56 -36.20
CA SER A 1080 -18.92 39.84 -35.61
C SER A 1080 -18.48 39.64 -34.15
N GLU A 1081 -17.29 40.11 -33.79
CA GLU A 1081 -16.92 40.36 -32.39
C GLU A 1081 -17.49 41.71 -31.91
N GLU A 1082 -17.68 41.88 -30.59
CA GLU A 1082 -17.28 43.05 -29.76
C GLU A 1082 -18.09 43.14 -28.45
N ASP A 1083 -17.46 42.68 -27.36
CA ASP A 1083 -16.93 43.51 -26.25
C ASP A 1083 -17.82 44.53 -25.47
N TRP A 1084 -17.35 44.89 -24.26
CA TRP A 1084 -17.81 45.91 -23.29
C TRP A 1084 -19.14 45.70 -22.54
N SER A 1085 -19.31 46.14 -21.28
CA SER A 1085 -18.36 46.31 -20.16
C SER A 1085 -19.10 46.60 -18.83
N LYS A 1086 -18.38 46.51 -17.68
CA LYS A 1086 -18.61 47.23 -16.39
C LYS A 1086 -19.93 46.96 -15.62
N HIS A 1087 -19.87 46.28 -14.47
CA HIS A 1087 -19.57 46.84 -13.12
C HIS A 1087 -20.64 47.75 -12.48
N LYS A 1088 -21.22 47.30 -11.34
CA LYS A 1088 -20.90 47.90 -10.03
C LYS A 1088 -21.32 47.06 -8.82
N ILE A 1089 -20.80 47.45 -7.65
CA ILE A 1089 -20.83 46.75 -6.36
C ILE A 1089 -21.74 47.51 -5.37
N THR A 1090 -22.46 46.79 -4.50
CA THR A 1090 -22.79 47.28 -3.14
C THR A 1090 -22.87 46.12 -2.14
N GLN A 1091 -22.45 46.37 -0.90
CA GLN A 1091 -22.45 45.40 0.21
C GLN A 1091 -23.43 45.80 1.33
N ALA A 1092 -23.65 44.86 2.25
CA ALA A 1092 -23.86 45.07 3.69
C ALA A 1092 -25.23 45.58 4.23
N ALA A 1093 -25.98 44.61 4.76
CA ALA A 1093 -26.45 44.53 6.15
C ALA A 1093 -27.51 45.50 6.72
N LYS A 1094 -28.52 44.91 7.38
CA LYS A 1094 -28.59 44.92 8.87
C LYS A 1094 -29.54 43.86 9.46
N LYS A 1095 -29.28 43.51 10.74
CA LYS A 1095 -29.96 42.47 11.53
C LYS A 1095 -31.36 42.91 12.02
N ARG A 1096 -32.23 41.96 12.36
CA ARG A 1096 -33.05 42.05 13.57
C ARG A 1096 -33.26 40.68 14.24
N LYS A 1097 -33.46 40.71 15.56
CA LYS A 1097 -33.52 39.54 16.46
C LYS A 1097 -34.85 38.78 16.33
N LYS A 1098 -34.84 37.50 16.71
CA LYS A 1098 -35.92 36.90 17.51
C LYS A 1098 -35.29 36.21 18.73
N ALA A 1099 -36.00 36.10 19.84
CA ALA A 1099 -35.50 35.60 21.12
C ALA A 1099 -36.06 34.22 21.45
N ILE A 1100 -35.40 33.54 22.39
CA ILE A 1100 -35.85 32.32 23.07
C ILE A 1100 -37.07 32.65 23.95
N ASN A 1101 -37.94 31.67 24.17
CA ASN A 1101 -38.72 31.57 25.40
C ASN A 1101 -38.94 30.08 25.72
N ASP A 1102 -38.74 29.69 26.97
CA ASP A 1102 -38.82 28.31 27.45
C ASP A 1102 -40.25 27.88 27.77
N SER A 1103 -40.56 26.58 27.68
CA SER A 1103 -41.28 25.77 28.69
C SER A 1103 -41.18 24.28 28.36
N ASP A 1104 -41.00 23.45 29.40
CA ASP A 1104 -41.09 21.98 29.48
C ASP A 1104 -40.33 21.11 28.44
#